data_AF-A0A9E0DES3-F1
#
_entry.id   AF-A0A9E0DES3-F1
#
_cell.length_a   1.000
_cell.length_b   1.000
_cell.length_c   1.000
_cell.angle_alpha   90.00
_cell.angle_beta   90.00
_cell.angle_gamma   90.00
#
_symmetry.space_group_name_H-M   'P 1'
#
loop_
_entity.id
_entity.type
_entity.pdbx_description
1 polymer ?
#
loop_
_entity_poly.entity_id
_entity_poly.type
_entity_poly.pdbx_seq_one_letter_code
_entity_poly.pdbx_strand_id
1 'polypeptide(L)'
;MHRPIDGYAPPPPAKRVIWLWFFCVCMATLIGVVILGASWATPVLAETSSQISQPAPAPDTACRGCHGDNQREIVLPSGEAVKLLVSLAHLDSSVHTRNAETPVNCTSCHTGVLRYRYPHQPNPAQSLTEFSGGASAVCVDCHYPHNPFHEIQDPVEGDGVAGLLDKEGLPACTDCHGNHEVAPVDQIDEIMPGACVTCHADQPEEWAAAFLAPRPGLGQGADGYVGSERCMGCHADRYLTWRETLHATTIQRVADAPQAVVADFAVDDPDRTFDLAQVALTIGGRWQQRFITQTVSGDLLVLPGHWNVATQEWVADHAAEGAGEGETVPLVNWVESCSFCHVTGLEIADPAPMLDAAGVAMTDTLVSATAGWSFQEFGIGCEDCHGAGAEHVADPATVKPYNQADDQVCGACHSRGSSPEGHPFPATYKPGDTLTDHFTLTTDAPTRWPDGSARIHNQQYADWMLGNTMQESGEIQCATCHAVHGAGQGPSQLVEPTNQLCASCHVEKLALANHIPYHEQAMKKRDFACNDCHMPMMATVAVDYDIHSHTFKQPNPQGTLDHGGLAAMPNGCNQCHKNLSETPEWAATTISWALDKYVIRSTSPFGPGPTPASPPVPTPLPSAGEQHEVSAYVDFAWVWPLFYGVLALVAVIGAALVARFVWLRRKSHVG
;
A
#
# COMPACT_ATOMS: atom_id res chain seq x y z
N MET A 1 -68.73 18.28 -74.89
CA MET A 1 -68.66 17.59 -76.20
C MET A 1 -67.43 16.70 -76.21
N HIS A 2 -67.61 15.45 -76.64
CA HIS A 2 -66.63 14.51 -77.20
C HIS A 2 -65.58 13.82 -76.27
N ARG A 3 -65.75 12.49 -76.17
CA ARG A 3 -64.73 11.45 -75.89
C ARG A 3 -63.80 11.26 -77.13
N PRO A 4 -62.95 10.22 -77.21
CA PRO A 4 -61.70 9.90 -76.46
C PRO A 4 -60.53 9.57 -77.45
N ILE A 5 -59.27 9.40 -77.02
CA ILE A 5 -58.31 8.44 -77.65
C ILE A 5 -57.28 7.93 -76.60
N ASP A 6 -56.97 6.64 -76.72
CA ASP A 6 -56.14 5.76 -75.89
C ASP A 6 -54.61 5.95 -75.95
N GLY A 7 -53.94 5.47 -74.88
CA GLY A 7 -52.85 4.47 -75.00
C GLY A 7 -51.38 4.93 -74.92
N TYR A 8 -50.71 4.72 -73.77
CA TYR A 8 -49.54 3.82 -73.60
C TYR A 8 -48.99 3.90 -72.16
N ALA A 9 -48.70 2.74 -71.54
CA ALA A 9 -47.96 2.61 -70.28
C ALA A 9 -46.51 2.14 -70.53
N PRO A 10 -45.54 2.42 -69.63
CA PRO A 10 -44.94 1.33 -68.84
C PRO A 10 -44.60 1.74 -67.36
N PRO A 11 -43.89 0.93 -66.53
CA PRO A 11 -44.34 0.29 -65.29
C PRO A 11 -43.98 1.04 -63.96
N PRO A 12 -44.41 0.54 -62.76
CA PRO A 12 -44.21 1.22 -61.47
C PRO A 12 -42.83 0.95 -60.80
N PRO A 13 -42.49 1.71 -59.72
CA PRO A 13 -41.13 1.92 -59.23
C PRO A 13 -40.82 1.06 -57.99
N ALA A 14 -39.73 0.28 -57.97
CA ALA A 14 -39.39 -0.46 -56.74
C ALA A 14 -37.95 -1.02 -56.63
N LYS A 15 -36.87 -0.25 -56.89
CA LYS A 15 -35.49 -0.72 -56.55
C LYS A 15 -34.49 0.34 -56.06
N ARG A 16 -34.87 1.60 -55.82
CA ARG A 16 -33.91 2.67 -55.44
C ARG A 16 -33.89 3.09 -53.96
N VAL A 17 -34.83 2.67 -53.11
CA VAL A 17 -34.87 3.10 -51.70
C VAL A 17 -34.08 2.17 -50.76
N ILE A 18 -33.90 0.89 -51.14
CA ILE A 18 -33.18 -0.10 -50.32
C ILE A 18 -31.66 0.11 -50.37
N TRP A 19 -31.13 0.60 -51.50
CA TRP A 19 -29.70 0.89 -51.64
C TRP A 19 -29.26 2.17 -50.92
N LEU A 20 -30.12 3.20 -50.83
CA LEU A 20 -29.79 4.40 -50.03
C LEU A 20 -29.76 4.11 -48.52
N TRP A 21 -30.62 3.24 -48.02
CA TRP A 21 -30.63 2.88 -46.60
C TRP A 21 -29.44 2.01 -46.19
N PHE A 22 -29.03 1.06 -47.05
CA PHE A 22 -27.84 0.25 -46.79
C PHE A 22 -26.55 1.10 -46.87
N PHE A 23 -26.50 2.07 -47.78
CA PHE A 23 -25.36 2.99 -47.89
C PHE A 23 -25.30 3.96 -46.68
N CYS A 24 -26.43 4.48 -46.20
CA CYS A 24 -26.45 5.34 -45.00
C CYS A 24 -26.09 4.60 -43.71
N VAL A 25 -26.48 3.33 -43.55
CA VAL A 25 -26.17 2.54 -42.34
C VAL A 25 -24.72 2.05 -42.33
N CYS A 26 -24.16 1.68 -43.50
CA CYS A 26 -22.73 1.37 -43.62
C CYS A 26 -21.85 2.62 -43.46
N MET A 27 -22.32 3.80 -43.92
CA MET A 27 -21.59 5.06 -43.74
C MET A 27 -21.67 5.56 -42.29
N ALA A 28 -22.79 5.36 -41.58
CA ALA A 28 -22.92 5.68 -40.15
C ALA A 28 -22.05 4.78 -39.25
N THR A 29 -21.87 3.51 -39.62
CA THR A 29 -20.99 2.58 -38.89
C THR A 29 -19.51 2.82 -39.20
N LEU A 30 -19.15 3.19 -40.44
CA LEU A 30 -17.79 3.65 -40.77
C LEU A 30 -17.44 5.00 -40.12
N ILE A 31 -18.40 5.94 -40.05
CA ILE A 31 -18.22 7.22 -39.35
C ILE A 31 -18.10 6.99 -37.83
N GLY A 32 -18.85 6.04 -37.24
CA GLY A 32 -18.73 5.68 -35.82
C GLY A 32 -17.37 5.07 -35.46
N VAL A 33 -16.79 4.24 -36.34
CA VAL A 33 -15.47 3.63 -36.14
C VAL A 33 -14.34 4.63 -36.37
N VAL A 34 -14.51 5.60 -37.28
CA VAL A 34 -13.54 6.69 -37.49
C VAL A 34 -13.61 7.74 -36.35
N ILE A 35 -14.79 8.00 -35.77
CA ILE A 35 -14.94 8.93 -34.63
C ILE A 35 -14.35 8.33 -33.33
N LEU A 36 -14.41 7.01 -33.14
CA LEU A 36 -13.78 6.33 -31.99
C LEU A 36 -12.28 6.06 -32.20
N GLY A 37 -11.81 5.94 -33.44
CA GLY A 37 -10.39 5.74 -33.77
C GLY A 37 -9.57 7.03 -33.91
N ALA A 38 -10.21 8.20 -34.03
CA ALA A 38 -9.52 9.48 -34.22
C ALA A 38 -9.24 10.25 -32.91
N SER A 39 -9.50 9.67 -31.74
CA SER A 39 -9.22 10.28 -30.44
C SER A 39 -7.74 10.23 -30.01
N TRP A 40 -6.85 9.67 -30.84
CA TRP A 40 -5.42 9.53 -30.54
C TRP A 40 -4.55 9.91 -31.75
N ALA A 41 -4.71 11.11 -32.28
CA ALA A 41 -3.66 11.88 -32.96
C ALA A 41 -4.26 13.08 -33.69
N THR A 42 -4.05 14.30 -33.18
CA THR A 42 -3.61 15.46 -33.99
C THR A 42 -3.12 16.58 -33.06
N PRO A 43 -2.16 17.40 -33.50
CA PRO A 43 -1.55 18.44 -32.70
C PRO A 43 -2.50 19.64 -32.58
N VAL A 44 -2.53 20.24 -31.40
CA VAL A 44 -3.25 21.49 -31.14
C VAL A 44 -2.62 22.60 -31.99
N LEU A 45 -3.32 23.01 -33.05
CA LEU A 45 -3.14 24.33 -33.66
C LEU A 45 -3.98 25.31 -32.84
N ALA A 46 -3.30 26.28 -32.24
CA ALA A 46 -3.90 27.40 -31.53
C ALA A 46 -4.70 28.28 -32.50
N GLU A 47 -6.02 28.24 -32.41
CA GLU A 47 -6.88 29.33 -32.88
C GLU A 47 -6.99 30.37 -31.78
N THR A 48 -6.37 31.52 -32.05
CA THR A 48 -6.48 32.75 -31.27
C THR A 48 -7.94 33.17 -31.18
N SER A 49 -8.59 32.87 -30.05
CA SER A 49 -9.78 33.60 -29.64
C SER A 49 -9.34 35.02 -29.28
N SER A 50 -9.95 36.00 -29.92
CA SER A 50 -9.81 37.41 -29.58
C SER A 50 -10.27 37.59 -28.13
N GLN A 51 -9.32 37.74 -27.23
CA GLN A 51 -9.58 38.07 -25.83
C GLN A 51 -10.36 39.37 -25.76
N ILE A 52 -11.57 39.30 -25.19
CA ILE A 52 -12.10 40.42 -24.42
C ILE A 52 -11.08 40.62 -23.31
N SER A 53 -10.31 41.70 -23.39
CA SER A 53 -9.29 42.02 -22.38
C SER A 53 -9.99 42.12 -21.02
N GLN A 54 -9.77 41.12 -20.17
CA GLN A 54 -10.04 41.25 -18.75
C GLN A 54 -9.18 42.42 -18.25
N PRO A 55 -9.72 43.36 -17.44
CA PRO A 55 -8.88 44.37 -16.82
C PRO A 55 -7.77 43.68 -16.04
N ALA A 56 -6.55 44.23 -16.11
CA ALA A 56 -5.42 43.73 -15.33
C ALA A 56 -5.82 43.57 -13.86
N PRO A 57 -5.36 42.52 -13.16
CA PRO A 57 -5.65 42.35 -11.74
C PRO A 57 -5.29 43.65 -11.00
N ALA A 58 -6.21 44.14 -10.18
CA ALA A 58 -5.96 45.35 -9.41
C ALA A 58 -4.73 45.13 -8.51
N PRO A 59 -3.81 46.10 -8.40
CA PRO A 59 -2.71 46.02 -7.46
C PRO A 59 -3.26 45.81 -6.04
N ASP A 60 -2.56 45.06 -5.20
CA ASP A 60 -2.91 44.78 -3.80
C ASP A 60 -3.34 46.04 -3.02
N THR A 61 -2.70 47.18 -3.32
CA THR A 61 -3.01 48.51 -2.81
C THR A 61 -4.47 48.92 -2.99
N ALA A 62 -5.11 48.52 -4.10
CA ALA A 62 -6.51 48.81 -4.37
C ALA A 62 -7.46 47.98 -3.48
N CYS A 63 -7.14 46.70 -3.27
CA CYS A 63 -7.87 45.84 -2.34
C CYS A 63 -7.79 46.40 -0.92
N ARG A 64 -6.58 46.71 -0.45
CA ARG A 64 -6.34 47.31 0.88
C ARG A 64 -7.06 48.65 1.06
N GLY A 65 -7.11 49.49 0.03
CA GLY A 65 -7.80 50.78 0.08
C GLY A 65 -9.33 50.67 0.19
N CYS A 66 -9.92 49.62 -0.38
CA CYS A 66 -11.37 49.39 -0.34
C CYS A 66 -11.84 48.48 0.80
N HIS A 67 -10.97 47.65 1.38
CA HIS A 67 -11.32 46.72 2.45
C HIS A 67 -10.78 47.14 3.82
N GLY A 68 -9.75 48.00 3.88
CA GLY A 68 -9.10 48.40 5.13
C GLY A 68 -9.98 49.24 6.08
N ASP A 69 -11.01 49.91 5.57
CA ASP A 69 -11.92 50.77 6.34
C ASP A 69 -13.41 50.48 6.09
N ASN A 70 -13.72 49.41 5.35
CA ASN A 70 -15.06 49.14 4.84
C ASN A 70 -15.95 48.40 5.84
N GLN A 71 -16.86 49.12 6.46
CA GLN A 71 -17.79 48.60 7.47
C GLN A 71 -19.05 47.93 6.89
N ARG A 72 -19.09 47.67 5.58
CA ARG A 72 -20.24 47.00 4.95
C ARG A 72 -20.17 45.49 5.16
N GLU A 73 -21.31 44.85 5.04
CA GLU A 73 -21.46 43.41 5.19
C GLU A 73 -22.27 42.85 4.01
N ILE A 74 -21.99 41.60 3.67
CA ILE A 74 -22.81 40.80 2.75
C ILE A 74 -23.67 39.88 3.60
N VAL A 75 -25.00 40.01 3.49
CA VAL A 75 -25.94 39.09 4.13
C VAL A 75 -26.18 37.90 3.18
N LEU A 76 -25.88 36.70 3.66
CA LEU A 76 -26.06 35.44 2.94
C LEU A 76 -27.54 34.99 2.99
N PRO A 77 -27.98 34.10 2.09
CA PRO A 77 -29.34 33.55 2.11
C PRO A 77 -29.76 32.92 3.44
N SER A 78 -28.82 32.36 4.21
CA SER A 78 -29.05 31.85 5.58
C SER A 78 -29.44 32.92 6.60
N GLY A 79 -29.21 34.20 6.28
CA GLY A 79 -29.38 35.35 7.18
C GLY A 79 -28.11 35.72 7.96
N GLU A 80 -27.05 34.93 7.85
CA GLU A 80 -25.73 35.24 8.41
C GLU A 80 -25.01 36.31 7.58
N ALA A 81 -24.10 37.07 8.17
CA ALA A 81 -23.42 38.17 7.50
C ALA A 81 -21.89 38.00 7.48
N VAL A 82 -21.28 38.30 6.34
CA VAL A 82 -19.82 38.35 6.15
C VAL A 82 -19.38 39.81 6.12
N LYS A 83 -18.47 40.19 7.02
CA LYS A 83 -17.89 41.54 7.07
C LYS A 83 -16.90 41.75 5.94
N LEU A 84 -16.96 42.91 5.29
CA LEU A 84 -16.03 43.29 4.23
C LEU A 84 -14.76 43.98 4.75
N LEU A 85 -14.73 44.31 6.04
CA LEU A 85 -13.59 44.93 6.70
C LEU A 85 -12.44 43.93 6.85
N VAL A 86 -11.24 44.35 6.46
CA VAL A 86 -9.99 43.63 6.74
C VAL A 86 -9.10 44.50 7.60
N SER A 87 -8.74 44.01 8.79
CA SER A 87 -7.77 44.67 9.66
C SER A 87 -6.39 44.64 9.00
N LEU A 88 -5.96 45.76 8.40
CA LEU A 88 -4.66 45.81 7.75
C LEU A 88 -3.50 45.60 8.73
N ALA A 89 -3.67 45.97 10.00
CA ALA A 89 -2.67 45.75 11.03
C ALA A 89 -2.49 44.26 11.36
N HIS A 90 -3.60 43.51 11.51
CA HIS A 90 -3.52 42.07 11.76
C HIS A 90 -3.06 41.30 10.51
N LEU A 91 -3.49 41.77 9.34
CA LEU A 91 -3.02 41.27 8.05
C LEU A 91 -1.51 41.43 7.93
N ASP A 92 -0.97 42.60 8.25
CA ASP A 92 0.48 42.87 8.19
C ASP A 92 1.28 42.08 9.24
N SER A 93 0.66 41.57 10.31
CA SER A 93 1.30 40.66 11.27
C SER A 93 1.16 39.17 10.92
N SER A 94 0.37 38.81 9.90
CA SER A 94 0.24 37.42 9.47
C SER A 94 1.48 36.94 8.72
N VAL A 95 1.74 35.63 8.79
CA VAL A 95 2.83 34.94 8.09
C VAL A 95 2.77 35.02 6.56
N HIS A 96 1.66 35.47 5.97
CA HIS A 96 1.47 35.50 4.52
C HIS A 96 1.66 36.88 3.89
N THR A 97 2.02 37.93 4.63
CA THR A 97 1.99 39.31 4.08
C THR A 97 3.34 40.04 4.11
N ARG A 98 3.34 41.38 4.18
CA ARG A 98 4.47 42.24 3.80
C ARG A 98 5.73 42.06 4.67
N ASN A 99 5.60 41.41 5.84
CA ASN A 99 6.69 41.06 6.73
C ASN A 99 7.17 39.60 6.59
N ALA A 100 6.53 38.81 5.72
CA ALA A 100 6.94 37.46 5.39
C ALA A 100 8.14 37.48 4.43
N GLU A 101 8.98 36.45 4.52
CA GLU A 101 10.12 36.26 3.62
C GLU A 101 9.69 36.16 2.14
N THR A 102 8.48 35.65 1.90
CA THR A 102 7.81 35.65 0.59
C THR A 102 6.37 36.15 0.72
N PRO A 103 6.09 37.46 0.53
CA PRO A 103 4.75 38.02 0.68
C PRO A 103 3.76 37.48 -0.37
N VAL A 104 2.57 37.10 0.09
CA VAL A 104 1.45 36.66 -0.74
C VAL A 104 0.49 37.84 -0.97
N ASN A 105 0.07 38.05 -2.21
CA ASN A 105 -0.87 39.12 -2.56
C ASN A 105 -2.32 38.68 -2.30
N CYS A 106 -3.25 39.62 -2.10
CA CYS A 106 -4.67 39.33 -1.94
C CYS A 106 -5.21 38.40 -3.03
N THR A 107 -4.84 38.62 -4.29
CA THR A 107 -5.29 37.80 -5.44
C THR A 107 -4.79 36.37 -5.44
N SER A 108 -3.77 36.06 -4.65
CA SER A 108 -3.24 34.70 -4.51
C SER A 108 -4.08 33.85 -3.54
N CYS A 109 -4.77 34.47 -2.58
CA CYS A 109 -5.74 33.80 -1.71
C CYS A 109 -7.19 33.99 -2.20
N HIS A 110 -7.45 35.08 -2.93
CA HIS A 110 -8.76 35.42 -3.51
C HIS A 110 -8.86 34.99 -4.98
N THR A 111 -8.58 33.72 -5.26
CA THR A 111 -8.54 33.15 -6.61
C THR A 111 -9.94 32.85 -7.18
N GLY A 112 -10.93 32.61 -6.30
CA GLY A 112 -12.30 32.28 -6.66
C GLY A 112 -13.01 33.40 -7.43
N VAL A 113 -13.24 33.20 -8.74
CA VAL A 113 -13.87 34.19 -9.64
C VAL A 113 -15.25 34.63 -9.15
N LEU A 114 -16.04 33.70 -8.62
CA LEU A 114 -17.40 33.96 -8.16
C LEU A 114 -17.46 34.52 -6.73
N ARG A 115 -16.39 34.39 -5.94
CA ARG A 115 -16.36 34.80 -4.53
C ARG A 115 -15.62 36.12 -4.31
N TYR A 116 -14.53 36.36 -5.02
CA TYR A 116 -13.59 37.43 -4.66
C TYR A 116 -13.07 38.29 -5.82
N ARG A 117 -13.26 37.88 -7.08
CA ARG A 117 -12.67 38.60 -8.21
C ARG A 117 -13.34 39.95 -8.45
N TYR A 118 -12.53 40.99 -8.66
CA TYR A 118 -12.99 42.31 -9.08
C TYR A 118 -13.15 42.40 -10.63
N PRO A 119 -14.24 42.97 -11.15
CA PRO A 119 -15.43 43.50 -10.45
C PRO A 119 -16.21 42.39 -9.75
N HIS A 120 -16.52 42.59 -8.46
CA HIS A 120 -17.17 41.60 -7.60
C HIS A 120 -18.48 41.10 -8.21
N GLN A 121 -18.61 39.78 -8.31
CA GLN A 121 -19.86 39.10 -8.66
C GLN A 121 -20.62 38.74 -7.38
N PRO A 122 -21.94 38.49 -7.46
CA PRO A 122 -22.70 37.95 -6.35
C PRO A 122 -22.10 36.61 -5.89
N ASN A 123 -21.85 36.48 -4.59
CA ASN A 123 -21.30 35.27 -4.00
C ASN A 123 -22.36 34.14 -4.05
N PRO A 124 -22.00 32.93 -4.50
CA PRO A 124 -22.95 31.82 -4.60
C PRO A 124 -23.28 31.14 -3.26
N ALA A 125 -22.51 31.39 -2.19
CA ALA A 125 -22.67 30.72 -0.90
C ALA A 125 -24.03 30.98 -0.27
N GLN A 126 -24.66 29.91 0.23
CA GLN A 126 -25.97 29.96 0.90
C GLN A 126 -25.86 30.22 2.40
N SER A 127 -24.79 29.76 3.04
CA SER A 127 -24.54 29.89 4.49
C SER A 127 -23.11 30.31 4.82
N LEU A 128 -22.87 30.71 6.07
CA LEU A 128 -21.52 31.05 6.53
C LEU A 128 -20.58 29.84 6.47
N THR A 129 -21.08 28.64 6.79
CA THR A 129 -20.32 27.38 6.66
C THR A 129 -19.86 27.16 5.21
N GLU A 130 -20.75 27.30 4.22
CA GLU A 130 -20.39 27.16 2.81
C GLU A 130 -19.40 28.25 2.36
N PHE A 131 -19.52 29.46 2.92
CA PHE A 131 -18.57 30.53 2.68
C PHE A 131 -17.19 30.19 3.27
N SER A 132 -17.11 29.73 4.52
CA SER A 132 -15.87 29.40 5.24
C SER A 132 -15.16 28.16 4.68
N GLY A 133 -15.89 27.08 4.40
CA GLY A 133 -15.33 25.88 3.73
C GLY A 133 -14.78 26.24 2.35
N GLY A 134 -15.54 27.06 1.63
CA GLY A 134 -15.13 27.60 0.35
C GLY A 134 -13.93 28.55 0.37
N ALA A 135 -13.72 29.30 1.45
CA ALA A 135 -12.53 30.12 1.66
C ALA A 135 -11.33 29.24 2.04
N SER A 136 -11.56 28.24 2.88
CA SER A 136 -10.56 27.27 3.34
C SER A 136 -10.01 26.39 2.21
N ALA A 137 -10.80 26.17 1.15
CA ALA A 137 -10.35 25.47 -0.05
C ALA A 137 -9.14 26.13 -0.73
N VAL A 138 -8.91 27.44 -0.58
CA VAL A 138 -7.71 28.09 -1.14
C VAL A 138 -6.48 27.85 -0.26
N CYS A 139 -6.67 27.60 1.04
CA CYS A 139 -5.56 27.29 1.93
C CYS A 139 -4.88 25.98 1.54
N VAL A 140 -5.64 24.96 1.15
CA VAL A 140 -5.10 23.64 0.76
C VAL A 140 -4.32 23.66 -0.55
N ASP A 141 -4.47 24.69 -1.39
CA ASP A 141 -3.64 24.85 -2.59
C ASP A 141 -2.15 25.08 -2.24
N CYS A 142 -1.86 25.52 -1.01
CA CYS A 142 -0.49 25.80 -0.52
C CYS A 142 -0.15 25.04 0.78
N HIS A 143 -1.11 24.88 1.70
CA HIS A 143 -0.96 24.24 3.01
C HIS A 143 -1.51 22.81 2.97
N TYR A 144 -0.82 21.96 2.23
CA TYR A 144 -1.08 20.53 2.19
C TYR A 144 0.20 19.76 2.56
N PRO A 145 0.12 18.80 3.50
CA PRO A 145 -1.08 18.24 4.11
C PRO A 145 -1.38 18.89 5.47
N HIS A 146 -2.66 19.06 5.76
CA HIS A 146 -3.11 19.43 7.09
C HIS A 146 -4.30 18.53 7.43
N ASN A 147 -4.09 17.52 8.27
CA ASN A 147 -5.19 16.71 8.78
C ASN A 147 -5.85 17.49 9.93
N PRO A 148 -7.09 17.99 9.79
CA PRO A 148 -7.77 18.52 10.96
C PRO A 148 -7.93 17.37 11.96
N PHE A 149 -7.71 17.63 13.24
CA PHE A 149 -7.84 16.67 14.35
C PHE A 149 -9.26 16.08 14.55
N HIS A 150 -10.09 16.11 13.52
CA HIS A 150 -11.44 15.59 13.44
C HIS A 150 -11.43 14.50 12.36
N GLU A 151 -11.26 13.24 12.78
CA GLU A 151 -11.24 12.11 11.86
C GLU A 151 -12.54 12.02 11.04
N ILE A 152 -12.39 11.81 9.73
CA ILE A 152 -13.46 11.27 8.89
C ILE A 152 -13.13 9.79 8.68
N GLN A 153 -13.99 8.90 9.19
CA GLN A 153 -13.88 7.45 9.06
C GLN A 153 -14.08 6.89 7.63
N ASP A 154 -14.02 7.73 6.59
CA ASP A 154 -14.11 7.31 5.20
C ASP A 154 -13.50 8.40 4.30
N PRO A 155 -12.36 8.17 3.62
CA PRO A 155 -11.98 8.99 2.49
C PRO A 155 -12.98 8.71 1.38
N VAL A 156 -13.89 9.65 1.12
CA VAL A 156 -14.77 9.57 -0.05
C VAL A 156 -13.87 9.53 -1.29
N GLU A 157 -13.97 8.44 -2.06
CA GLU A 157 -13.28 8.29 -3.34
C GLU A 157 -13.49 9.53 -4.21
N GLY A 158 -12.41 10.25 -4.54
CA GLY A 158 -12.38 11.16 -5.70
C GLY A 158 -12.17 12.65 -5.43
N ASP A 159 -12.43 13.18 -4.24
CA ASP A 159 -12.53 14.66 -4.06
C ASP A 159 -11.43 15.30 -3.17
N GLY A 160 -10.49 14.51 -2.64
CA GLY A 160 -9.41 15.02 -1.80
C GLY A 160 -9.90 15.77 -0.55
N VAL A 161 -9.03 16.58 0.07
CA VAL A 161 -9.38 17.39 1.26
C VAL A 161 -10.45 18.45 0.95
N ALA A 162 -10.61 18.85 -0.30
CA ALA A 162 -11.67 19.76 -0.72
C ALA A 162 -13.08 19.18 -0.45
N GLY A 163 -13.28 17.88 -0.67
CA GLY A 163 -14.53 17.19 -0.30
C GLY A 163 -14.75 17.05 1.21
N LEU A 164 -13.69 17.18 2.04
CA LEU A 164 -13.77 17.14 3.51
C LEU A 164 -14.31 18.46 4.09
N LEU A 165 -14.05 19.59 3.42
CA LEU A 165 -14.42 20.95 3.87
C LEU A 165 -15.90 21.31 3.59
N ASP A 166 -16.58 20.55 2.74
CA ASP A 166 -17.98 20.77 2.38
C ASP A 166 -18.97 19.92 3.21
N LYS A 167 -18.47 19.09 4.15
CA LYS A 167 -19.32 18.22 4.98
C LYS A 167 -19.92 19.01 6.15
N GLU A 168 -21.25 19.06 6.22
CA GLU A 168 -21.97 19.71 7.31
C GLU A 168 -21.51 19.19 8.69
N GLY A 169 -21.08 20.12 9.57
CA GLY A 169 -20.72 19.83 10.96
C GLY A 169 -19.22 19.74 11.25
N LEU A 170 -18.34 19.86 10.25
CA LEU A 170 -16.90 19.95 10.48
C LEU A 170 -16.40 21.40 10.47
N PRO A 171 -15.40 21.75 11.31
CA PRO A 171 -14.80 23.08 11.29
C PRO A 171 -13.97 23.26 10.01
N ALA A 172 -14.12 24.43 9.39
CA ALA A 172 -13.27 24.85 8.27
C ALA A 172 -11.90 25.31 8.80
N CYS A 173 -10.88 25.37 7.93
CA CYS A 173 -9.54 25.84 8.32
C CYS A 173 -9.59 27.23 8.97
N THR A 174 -10.46 28.11 8.46
CA THR A 174 -10.66 29.46 8.99
C THR A 174 -11.29 29.52 10.37
N ASP A 175 -11.96 28.46 10.81
CA ASP A 175 -12.59 28.39 12.13
C ASP A 175 -11.55 28.12 13.23
N CYS A 176 -10.42 27.51 12.87
CA CYS A 176 -9.30 27.27 13.77
C CYS A 176 -8.17 28.30 13.62
N HIS A 177 -7.77 28.60 12.39
CA HIS A 177 -6.58 29.41 12.09
C HIS A 177 -6.90 30.89 11.78
N GLY A 178 -8.17 31.24 11.65
CA GLY A 178 -8.59 32.54 11.14
C GLY A 178 -8.36 32.68 9.61
N ASN A 179 -8.48 33.89 9.07
CA ASN A 179 -8.39 34.15 7.62
C ASN A 179 -7.25 35.10 7.22
N HIS A 180 -7.19 36.28 7.83
CA HIS A 180 -6.24 37.34 7.52
C HIS A 180 -5.23 37.54 8.65
N GLU A 181 -5.37 36.83 9.75
CA GLU A 181 -4.50 36.93 10.93
C GLU A 181 -3.92 35.57 11.31
N VAL A 182 -3.55 34.79 10.29
CA VAL A 182 -2.97 33.46 10.47
C VAL A 182 -1.62 33.59 11.17
N ALA A 183 -1.50 32.90 12.29
CA ALA A 183 -0.33 32.93 13.15
C ALA A 183 0.80 32.01 12.65
N PRO A 184 2.05 32.25 13.10
CA PRO A 184 3.15 31.32 12.93
C PRO A 184 2.91 29.94 13.55
N VAL A 185 3.41 28.89 12.90
CA VAL A 185 3.30 27.50 13.40
C VAL A 185 4.02 27.30 14.73
N ASP A 186 5.07 28.06 15.02
CA ASP A 186 5.79 27.97 16.31
C ASP A 186 5.00 28.54 17.50
N GLN A 187 3.88 29.22 17.25
CA GLN A 187 2.95 29.71 18.27
C GLN A 187 1.67 28.87 18.36
N ILE A 188 1.61 27.76 17.63
CA ILE A 188 0.39 26.95 17.53
C ILE A 188 -0.05 26.40 18.89
N ASP A 189 0.91 26.05 19.75
CA ASP A 189 0.64 25.55 21.10
C ASP A 189 0.01 26.59 22.04
N GLU A 190 0.22 27.88 21.77
CA GLU A 190 -0.36 28.98 22.54
C GLU A 190 -1.75 29.36 22.03
N ILE A 191 -1.98 29.24 20.72
CA ILE A 191 -3.15 29.81 20.04
C ILE A 191 -4.24 28.75 19.84
N MET A 192 -3.87 27.53 19.45
CA MET A 192 -4.84 26.48 19.10
C MET A 192 -5.70 25.98 20.25
N PRO A 193 -5.26 25.91 21.51
CA PRO A 193 -6.14 25.50 22.61
C PRO A 193 -7.43 26.32 22.69
N GLY A 194 -7.33 27.64 22.50
CA GLY A 194 -8.49 28.56 22.49
C GLY A 194 -9.44 28.34 21.31
N ALA A 195 -8.90 27.98 20.14
CA ALA A 195 -9.73 27.66 18.97
C ALA A 195 -10.56 26.38 19.18
N CYS A 196 -9.97 25.34 19.80
CA CYS A 196 -10.68 24.10 20.09
C CYS A 196 -11.89 24.31 21.01
N VAL A 197 -11.71 25.07 22.10
CA VAL A 197 -12.78 25.29 23.09
C VAL A 197 -13.88 26.26 22.62
N THR A 198 -13.69 26.91 21.46
CA THR A 198 -14.75 27.69 20.81
C THR A 198 -15.93 26.80 20.38
N CYS A 199 -15.64 25.58 19.95
CA CYS A 199 -16.65 24.57 19.63
C CYS A 199 -16.84 23.55 20.78
N HIS A 200 -15.78 23.20 21.50
CA HIS A 200 -15.81 22.31 22.66
C HIS A 200 -16.01 23.08 23.98
N ALA A 201 -17.12 23.82 24.08
CA ALA A 201 -17.38 24.72 25.20
C ALA A 201 -17.53 24.03 26.58
N ASP A 202 -17.64 22.70 26.60
CA ASP A 202 -17.64 21.86 27.80
C ASP A 202 -16.24 21.50 28.30
N GLN A 203 -15.20 21.80 27.50
CA GLN A 203 -13.81 21.48 27.81
C GLN A 203 -13.00 22.74 28.13
N PRO A 204 -12.01 22.65 29.03
CA PRO A 204 -11.10 23.76 29.31
C PRO A 204 -9.95 23.84 28.29
N GLU A 205 -9.27 24.99 28.17
CA GLU A 205 -8.12 25.12 27.24
C GLU A 205 -7.00 24.14 27.59
N GLU A 206 -6.84 23.77 28.87
CA GLU A 206 -5.87 22.76 29.29
C GLU A 206 -6.17 21.36 28.72
N TRP A 207 -7.44 21.03 28.43
CA TRP A 207 -7.80 19.78 27.74
C TRP A 207 -7.30 19.81 26.29
N ALA A 208 -7.53 20.93 25.60
CA ALA A 208 -7.07 21.10 24.23
C ALA A 208 -5.53 21.15 24.16
N ALA A 209 -4.89 21.86 25.09
CA ALA A 209 -3.42 21.89 25.21
C ALA A 209 -2.84 20.50 25.48
N ALA A 210 -3.45 19.69 26.35
CA ALA A 210 -3.04 18.30 26.57
C ALA A 210 -3.28 17.40 25.35
N PHE A 211 -4.30 17.70 24.54
CA PHE A 211 -4.55 17.00 23.29
C PHE A 211 -3.53 17.34 22.21
N LEU A 212 -3.10 18.61 22.16
CA LEU A 212 -2.06 19.13 21.26
C LEU A 212 -0.63 18.79 21.73
N ALA A 213 -0.45 18.50 23.02
CA ALA A 213 0.85 18.19 23.59
C ALA A 213 1.46 16.90 22.99
N PRO A 214 2.78 16.88 22.70
CA PRO A 214 3.50 15.66 22.33
C PRO A 214 3.35 14.60 23.43
N ARG A 215 2.90 13.38 23.10
CA ARG A 215 2.72 12.28 24.08
C ARG A 215 3.93 11.32 24.07
N PRO A 216 4.15 10.48 25.09
CA PRO A 216 5.15 9.41 25.03
C PRO A 216 4.82 8.43 23.89
N GLY A 217 5.77 8.19 22.98
CA GLY A 217 5.54 7.54 21.68
C GLY A 217 4.97 8.44 20.58
N LEU A 218 4.95 9.75 20.84
CA LEU A 218 4.58 10.87 19.97
C LEU A 218 5.44 12.11 20.34
N GLY A 219 6.69 11.88 20.76
CA GLY A 219 7.65 12.95 21.09
C GLY A 219 8.38 13.43 19.83
N GLN A 220 9.21 14.48 19.96
CA GLN A 220 10.34 14.61 19.02
C GLN A 220 11.15 13.33 19.22
N GLY A 221 11.14 12.43 18.23
CA GLY A 221 11.95 11.23 18.25
C GLY A 221 13.44 11.58 18.24
N ALA A 222 14.27 10.66 17.78
CA ALA A 222 15.67 10.94 17.56
C ALA A 222 15.86 12.25 16.75
N ASP A 223 16.89 13.01 17.10
CA ASP A 223 17.20 14.28 16.45
C ASP A 223 17.20 14.17 14.92
N GLY A 224 16.48 15.09 14.26
CA GLY A 224 16.39 15.19 12.81
C GLY A 224 15.27 14.38 12.16
N TYR A 225 14.55 13.54 12.91
CA TYR A 225 13.35 12.85 12.41
C TYR A 225 12.13 13.77 12.50
N VAL A 226 11.31 13.79 11.44
CA VAL A 226 10.14 14.68 11.31
C VAL A 226 8.82 13.93 11.11
N GLY A 227 8.88 12.62 10.93
CA GLY A 227 7.73 11.74 10.71
C GLY A 227 7.24 11.74 9.26
N SER A 228 6.63 10.63 8.86
CA SER A 228 6.14 10.39 7.49
C SER A 228 5.05 11.38 7.08
N GLU A 229 4.24 11.86 8.03
CA GLU A 229 3.21 12.87 7.76
C GLU A 229 3.80 14.15 7.17
N ARG A 230 5.02 14.53 7.58
CA ARG A 230 5.70 15.70 7.03
C ARG A 230 6.05 15.54 5.55
N CYS A 231 6.30 14.31 5.09
CA CYS A 231 6.64 14.01 3.71
C CYS A 231 5.44 14.14 2.75
N MET A 232 4.21 13.92 3.23
CA MET A 232 3.00 13.91 2.41
C MET A 232 2.80 15.22 1.62
N GLY A 233 3.29 16.37 2.12
CA GLY A 233 3.07 17.66 1.45
C GLY A 233 3.75 17.83 0.11
N CYS A 234 4.89 17.17 -0.04
CA CYS A 234 5.65 17.16 -1.29
C CYS A 234 5.53 15.80 -2.02
N HIS A 235 5.21 14.73 -1.30
CA HIS A 235 5.20 13.35 -1.79
C HIS A 235 3.87 12.63 -1.53
N ALA A 236 2.75 13.30 -1.80
CA ALA A 236 1.41 12.77 -1.52
C ALA A 236 1.15 11.41 -2.20
N ASP A 237 1.63 11.21 -3.44
CA ASP A 237 1.48 9.96 -4.18
C ASP A 237 2.14 8.77 -3.46
N ARG A 238 3.33 8.99 -2.89
CA ARG A 238 4.09 7.97 -2.15
C ARG A 238 3.56 7.75 -0.76
N TYR A 239 3.20 8.83 -0.07
CA TYR A 239 2.68 8.73 1.28
C TYR A 239 1.35 7.98 1.33
N LEU A 240 0.39 8.35 0.46
CA LEU A 240 -0.94 7.75 0.47
C LEU A 240 -0.89 6.25 0.17
N THR A 241 -0.02 5.84 -0.75
CA THR A 241 0.16 4.44 -1.11
C THR A 241 1.01 3.67 -0.10
N TRP A 242 2.02 4.31 0.52
CA TRP A 242 2.79 3.73 1.63
C TRP A 242 1.91 3.45 2.85
N ARG A 243 0.98 4.33 3.19
CA ARG A 243 0.11 4.19 4.38
C ARG A 243 -0.75 2.91 4.35
N GLU A 244 -1.00 2.37 3.16
CA GLU A 244 -1.74 1.13 2.94
C GLU A 244 -0.86 -0.14 3.01
N THR A 245 0.45 0.02 3.20
CA THR A 245 1.40 -1.11 3.24
C THR A 245 1.41 -1.82 4.59
N LEU A 246 1.91 -3.06 4.59
CA LEU A 246 2.16 -3.78 5.85
C LEU A 246 3.29 -3.14 6.67
N HIS A 247 4.17 -2.35 6.06
CA HIS A 247 5.19 -1.58 6.77
C HIS A 247 4.57 -0.46 7.62
N ALA A 248 3.68 0.34 7.03
CA ALA A 248 2.99 1.41 7.74
C ALA A 248 2.02 0.90 8.82
N THR A 249 1.45 -0.29 8.60
CA THR A 249 0.42 -0.88 9.48
C THR A 249 0.94 -2.00 10.39
N THR A 250 2.26 -2.20 10.44
CA THR A 250 2.90 -3.30 11.20
C THR A 250 2.61 -3.20 12.69
N ILE A 251 2.48 -1.99 13.24
CA ILE A 251 2.06 -1.74 14.61
C ILE A 251 0.97 -0.68 14.63
N GLN A 252 -0.13 -0.94 15.34
CA GLN A 252 -1.29 -0.06 15.37
C GLN A 252 -1.85 0.06 16.78
N ARG A 253 -2.29 1.26 17.16
CA ARG A 253 -3.03 1.48 18.41
C ARG A 253 -4.44 0.97 18.25
N VAL A 254 -4.86 0.09 19.16
CA VAL A 254 -6.22 -0.48 19.15
C VAL A 254 -7.28 0.60 19.36
N ALA A 255 -6.96 1.66 20.12
CA ALA A 255 -7.86 2.78 20.34
C ALA A 255 -8.20 3.56 19.06
N ASP A 256 -7.25 3.67 18.12
CA ASP A 256 -7.43 4.42 16.87
C ASP A 256 -7.90 3.51 15.73
N ALA A 257 -7.43 2.25 15.73
CA ALA A 257 -7.73 1.25 14.71
C ALA A 257 -8.23 -0.06 15.33
N PRO A 258 -9.45 -0.12 15.91
CA PRO A 258 -10.01 -1.35 16.46
C PRO A 258 -10.07 -2.50 15.44
N GLN A 259 -10.27 -2.17 14.16
CA GLN A 259 -10.28 -3.11 13.04
C GLN A 259 -8.92 -3.77 12.77
N ALA A 260 -7.82 -3.24 13.32
CA ALA A 260 -6.51 -3.85 13.22
C ALA A 260 -6.42 -5.15 14.02
N VAL A 261 -7.32 -5.38 14.97
CA VAL A 261 -7.41 -6.64 15.74
C VAL A 261 -8.05 -7.70 14.86
N VAL A 262 -7.23 -8.60 14.31
CA VAL A 262 -7.68 -9.73 13.47
C VAL A 262 -7.91 -11.00 14.29
N ALA A 263 -7.43 -11.03 15.53
CA ALA A 263 -7.61 -12.15 16.44
C ALA A 263 -9.04 -12.24 16.97
N ASP A 264 -9.54 -13.47 17.13
CA ASP A 264 -10.85 -13.70 17.72
C ASP A 264 -10.77 -13.75 19.26
N PHE A 265 -11.13 -12.64 19.89
CA PHE A 265 -11.22 -12.54 21.35
C PHE A 265 -12.50 -13.16 21.94
N ALA A 266 -13.46 -13.59 21.10
CA ALA A 266 -14.68 -14.25 21.57
C ALA A 266 -14.47 -15.75 21.85
N VAL A 267 -13.43 -16.35 21.26
CA VAL A 267 -13.01 -17.72 21.59
C VAL A 267 -12.40 -17.73 23.00
N ASP A 268 -12.90 -18.61 23.87
CA ASP A 268 -12.29 -18.88 25.16
C ASP A 268 -11.19 -19.92 24.96
N ASP A 269 -9.94 -19.51 25.18
CA ASP A 269 -8.76 -20.31 24.88
C ASP A 269 -7.78 -20.24 26.05
N PRO A 270 -7.33 -21.39 26.60
CA PRO A 270 -6.39 -21.42 27.72
C PRO A 270 -5.03 -20.76 27.42
N ASP A 271 -4.63 -20.70 26.15
CA ASP A 271 -3.37 -20.08 25.74
C ASP A 271 -3.46 -18.53 25.70
N ARG A 272 -4.67 -17.97 25.80
CA ARG A 272 -4.89 -16.52 25.93
C ARG A 272 -5.23 -16.14 27.36
N THR A 273 -4.23 -15.68 28.11
CA THR A 273 -4.39 -15.29 29.53
C THR A 273 -4.72 -13.80 29.74
N PHE A 274 -5.24 -13.10 28.72
CA PHE A 274 -5.53 -11.67 28.76
C PHE A 274 -6.77 -11.31 27.95
N ASP A 275 -7.41 -10.20 28.31
CA ASP A 275 -8.58 -9.66 27.63
C ASP A 275 -8.21 -8.56 26.63
N LEU A 276 -9.07 -8.33 25.63
CA LEU A 276 -8.91 -7.26 24.65
C LEU A 276 -8.77 -5.87 25.31
N ALA A 277 -9.44 -5.66 26.46
CA ALA A 277 -9.36 -4.41 27.21
C ALA A 277 -7.95 -4.09 27.74
N GLN A 278 -7.06 -5.08 27.80
CA GLN A 278 -5.66 -4.91 28.22
C GLN A 278 -4.73 -4.59 27.03
N VAL A 279 -5.21 -4.70 25.80
CA VAL A 279 -4.42 -4.48 24.59
C VAL A 279 -4.40 -3.00 24.24
N ALA A 280 -3.20 -2.42 24.24
CA ALA A 280 -2.96 -1.05 23.76
C ALA A 280 -2.58 -1.03 22.26
N LEU A 281 -1.72 -1.97 21.83
CA LEU A 281 -1.22 -2.04 20.46
C LEU A 281 -1.28 -3.47 19.91
N THR A 282 -1.45 -3.60 18.60
CA THR A 282 -1.23 -4.83 17.84
C THR A 282 0.10 -4.78 17.09
N ILE A 283 0.75 -5.93 16.91
CA ILE A 283 1.92 -6.10 16.03
C ILE A 283 1.59 -7.20 15.01
N GLY A 284 1.75 -6.91 13.72
CA GLY A 284 1.48 -7.85 12.63
C GLY A 284 -0.01 -8.05 12.37
N GLY A 285 -0.35 -9.19 11.74
CA GLY A 285 -1.71 -9.46 11.26
C GLY A 285 -1.78 -10.28 9.97
N ARG A 286 -0.64 -10.57 9.32
CA ARG A 286 -0.59 -11.42 8.12
C ARG A 286 -0.41 -12.91 8.43
N TRP A 287 0.57 -13.25 9.28
CA TRP A 287 0.87 -14.64 9.64
C TRP A 287 0.50 -14.91 11.09
N GLN A 288 1.04 -14.09 11.99
CA GLN A 288 0.67 -14.04 13.39
C GLN A 288 0.37 -12.59 13.80
N GLN A 289 -0.41 -12.42 14.87
CA GLN A 289 -0.63 -11.13 15.52
C GLN A 289 -0.27 -11.22 17.00
N ARG A 290 0.57 -10.30 17.44
CA ARG A 290 1.00 -10.13 18.85
C ARG A 290 0.38 -8.87 19.43
N PHE A 291 0.33 -8.80 20.76
CA PHE A 291 -0.37 -7.76 21.48
C PHE A 291 0.53 -7.12 22.53
N ILE A 292 0.44 -5.81 22.69
CA ILE A 292 1.20 -5.06 23.70
C ILE A 292 0.22 -4.38 24.64
N THR A 293 0.51 -4.45 25.94
CA THR A 293 -0.16 -3.63 26.97
C THR A 293 0.70 -2.44 27.37
N GLN A 294 0.06 -1.38 27.82
CA GLN A 294 0.74 -0.22 28.39
C GLN A 294 0.47 -0.14 29.89
N THR A 295 1.53 -0.13 30.70
CA THR A 295 1.41 0.03 32.16
C THR A 295 1.12 1.47 32.54
N VAL A 296 0.71 1.69 33.79
CA VAL A 296 0.49 3.05 34.33
C VAL A 296 1.80 3.86 34.36
N SER A 297 2.96 3.21 34.48
CA SER A 297 4.28 3.86 34.37
C SER A 297 4.67 4.20 32.93
N GLY A 298 3.88 3.77 31.94
CA GLY A 298 4.13 4.01 30.51
C GLY A 298 4.89 2.90 29.80
N ASP A 299 5.22 1.80 30.48
CA ASP A 299 5.97 0.70 29.89
C ASP A 299 5.14 -0.08 28.87
N LEU A 300 5.78 -0.48 27.79
CA LEU A 300 5.18 -1.28 26.72
C LEU A 300 5.64 -2.73 26.85
N LEU A 301 4.71 -3.60 27.21
CA LEU A 301 4.99 -5.00 27.50
C LEU A 301 4.22 -5.91 26.53
N VAL A 302 4.91 -6.86 25.91
CA VAL A 302 4.30 -7.87 25.03
C VAL A 302 3.50 -8.85 25.90
N LEU A 303 2.23 -9.06 25.54
CA LEU A 303 1.32 -9.97 26.23
C LEU A 303 1.63 -11.43 25.88
N PRO A 304 1.41 -12.38 26.82
CA PRO A 304 1.94 -13.74 26.74
C PRO A 304 1.04 -14.67 25.91
N GLY A 305 0.80 -14.31 24.65
CA GLY A 305 0.00 -15.08 23.71
C GLY A 305 -0.11 -14.37 22.38
N HIS A 306 -0.18 -15.14 21.30
CA HIS A 306 -0.30 -14.61 19.94
C HIS A 306 -1.35 -15.39 19.15
N TRP A 307 -1.89 -14.72 18.14
CA TRP A 307 -2.90 -15.28 17.26
C TRP A 307 -2.27 -15.79 15.98
N ASN A 308 -2.51 -17.04 15.63
CA ASN A 308 -2.17 -17.59 14.32
C ASN A 308 -3.29 -17.29 13.33
N VAL A 309 -2.99 -16.47 12.32
CA VAL A 309 -3.99 -16.01 11.34
C VAL A 309 -4.44 -17.15 10.43
N ALA A 310 -3.55 -18.09 10.09
CA ALA A 310 -3.85 -19.17 9.17
C ALA A 310 -4.71 -20.27 9.82
N THR A 311 -4.39 -20.65 11.06
CA THR A 311 -5.15 -21.70 11.77
C THR A 311 -6.34 -21.14 12.56
N GLN A 312 -6.38 -19.82 12.80
CA GLN A 312 -7.35 -19.16 13.66
C GLN A 312 -7.33 -19.70 15.09
N GLU A 313 -6.13 -19.90 15.63
CA GLU A 313 -5.90 -20.43 16.97
C GLU A 313 -5.04 -19.46 17.78
N TRP A 314 -5.30 -19.44 19.09
CA TRP A 314 -4.38 -18.82 20.04
C TRP A 314 -3.22 -19.76 20.29
N VAL A 315 -2.03 -19.18 20.44
CA VAL A 315 -0.80 -19.90 20.74
C VAL A 315 -0.11 -19.17 21.88
N ALA A 316 0.22 -19.91 22.94
CA ALA A 316 1.01 -19.38 24.04
C ALA A 316 2.36 -18.90 23.52
N ASP A 317 2.85 -17.75 24.01
CA ASP A 317 4.20 -17.31 23.63
C ASP A 317 5.25 -18.20 24.29
N HIS A 318 6.47 -18.31 23.72
CA HIS A 318 7.50 -19.21 24.25
C HIS A 318 7.89 -18.93 25.71
N ALA A 319 7.77 -17.68 26.18
CA ALA A 319 7.98 -17.31 27.58
C ALA A 319 6.89 -17.86 28.52
N ALA A 320 5.72 -18.22 28.00
CA ALA A 320 4.59 -18.80 28.71
C ALA A 320 4.55 -20.35 28.61
N GLU A 321 5.30 -20.95 27.68
CA GLU A 321 5.36 -22.41 27.53
C GLU A 321 5.87 -23.08 28.81
N GLY A 322 5.01 -23.87 29.46
CA GLY A 322 5.34 -24.62 30.67
C GLY A 322 5.08 -23.89 31.99
N ALA A 323 4.56 -22.65 31.96
CA ALA A 323 4.09 -21.97 33.15
C ALA A 323 2.84 -22.68 33.71
N GLY A 324 2.85 -23.01 35.00
CA GLY A 324 1.72 -23.64 35.69
C GLY A 324 0.57 -22.66 35.95
N GLU A 325 -0.64 -23.19 36.18
CA GLU A 325 -1.81 -22.39 36.58
C GLU A 325 -1.49 -21.56 37.83
N GLY A 326 -1.48 -20.22 37.70
CA GLY A 326 -1.17 -19.28 38.78
C GLY A 326 0.30 -18.82 38.87
N GLU A 327 1.17 -19.25 37.94
CA GLU A 327 2.54 -18.72 37.83
C GLU A 327 2.57 -17.39 37.04
N THR A 328 3.40 -16.45 37.50
CA THR A 328 3.61 -15.18 36.80
C THR A 328 4.54 -15.40 35.61
N VAL A 329 4.02 -15.29 34.39
CA VAL A 329 4.82 -15.25 33.16
C VAL A 329 5.50 -13.88 33.06
N PRO A 330 6.84 -13.81 32.98
CA PRO A 330 7.54 -12.55 32.72
C PRO A 330 7.10 -11.99 31.37
N LEU A 331 6.61 -10.74 31.35
CA LEU A 331 6.29 -10.06 30.10
C LEU A 331 7.56 -9.51 29.45
N VAL A 332 7.65 -9.62 28.14
CA VAL A 332 8.78 -9.11 27.36
C VAL A 332 8.66 -7.59 27.25
N ASN A 333 9.75 -6.87 27.56
CA ASN A 333 9.81 -5.43 27.31
C ASN A 333 9.91 -5.21 25.79
N TRP A 334 8.87 -4.58 25.22
CA TRP A 334 8.77 -4.36 23.78
C TRP A 334 9.84 -3.38 23.27
N VAL A 335 10.21 -2.37 24.07
CA VAL A 335 11.20 -1.37 23.65
C VAL A 335 12.56 -2.02 23.42
N GLU A 336 13.02 -2.83 24.38
CA GLU A 336 14.34 -3.45 24.32
C GLU A 336 14.42 -4.64 23.35
N SER A 337 13.27 -5.21 22.95
CA SER A 337 13.22 -6.45 22.16
C SER A 337 12.69 -6.28 20.74
N CYS A 338 11.93 -5.21 20.47
CA CYS A 338 11.13 -5.11 19.24
C CYS A 338 11.11 -3.71 18.62
N SER A 339 11.29 -2.64 19.40
CA SER A 339 10.93 -1.29 18.95
C SER A 339 11.70 -0.81 17.73
N PHE A 340 13.01 -1.06 17.61
CA PHE A 340 13.81 -0.57 16.48
C PHE A 340 13.25 -0.99 15.11
N CYS A 341 12.72 -2.21 15.00
CA CYS A 341 12.15 -2.70 13.75
C CYS A 341 10.65 -2.37 13.58
N HIS A 342 10.06 -1.59 14.50
CA HIS A 342 8.62 -1.32 14.53
C HIS A 342 8.27 0.16 14.78
N VAL A 343 9.26 1.05 14.97
CA VAL A 343 9.05 2.49 15.08
C VAL A 343 10.11 3.26 14.32
N THR A 344 9.74 4.47 13.92
CA THR A 344 10.65 5.40 13.27
C THR A 344 11.28 6.35 14.27
N GLY A 345 12.57 6.64 14.09
CA GLY A 345 13.26 7.66 14.89
C GLY A 345 13.36 7.29 16.36
N LEU A 346 13.61 6.02 16.67
CA LEU A 346 13.83 5.53 18.03
C LEU A 346 15.06 6.19 18.66
N GLU A 347 14.90 6.70 19.86
CA GLU A 347 15.99 7.11 20.75
C GLU A 347 15.87 6.36 22.08
N ILE A 348 16.99 5.81 22.54
CA ILE A 348 17.11 5.17 23.85
C ILE A 348 18.27 5.87 24.58
N ALA A 349 17.97 6.64 25.62
CA ALA A 349 18.94 7.52 26.31
C ALA A 349 20.02 6.76 27.10
N ASP A 350 19.73 5.54 27.54
CA ASP A 350 20.67 4.62 28.20
C ASP A 350 20.26 3.18 27.85
N PRO A 351 20.66 2.66 26.67
CA PRO A 351 20.38 1.27 26.31
C PRO A 351 21.15 0.38 27.27
N ALA A 352 20.49 -0.05 28.35
CA ALA A 352 21.10 -0.99 29.28
C ALA A 352 21.58 -2.19 28.46
N PRO A 353 22.85 -2.61 28.58
CA PRO A 353 23.33 -3.75 27.82
C PRO A 353 22.47 -4.95 28.18
N MET A 354 21.88 -5.58 27.16
CA MET A 354 21.18 -6.86 27.34
C MET A 354 22.16 -8.00 27.64
N LEU A 355 23.44 -7.71 27.84
CA LEU A 355 24.45 -8.66 28.25
C LEU A 355 24.82 -8.42 29.71
N ASP A 356 24.89 -9.50 30.48
CA ASP A 356 25.47 -9.42 31.82
C ASP A 356 26.99 -9.16 31.76
N ALA A 357 27.62 -8.95 32.93
CA ALA A 357 29.07 -8.72 33.00
C ALA A 357 29.93 -9.89 32.47
N ALA A 358 29.32 -11.05 32.19
CA ALA A 358 29.95 -12.22 31.58
C ALA A 358 29.68 -12.32 30.06
N GLY A 359 28.94 -11.38 29.47
CA GLY A 359 28.60 -11.36 28.05
C GLY A 359 27.46 -12.31 27.67
N VAL A 360 26.64 -12.73 28.63
CA VAL A 360 25.49 -13.61 28.41
C VAL A 360 24.23 -12.75 28.23
N ALA A 361 23.46 -13.02 27.17
CA ALA A 361 22.17 -12.38 26.94
C ALA A 361 21.26 -12.56 28.17
N MET A 362 20.81 -11.45 28.74
CA MET A 362 19.76 -11.36 29.73
C MET A 362 18.43 -11.68 29.03
N THR A 363 18.19 -12.97 28.82
CA THR A 363 16.92 -13.46 28.30
C THR A 363 15.88 -13.42 29.42
N ASP A 364 14.71 -12.85 29.16
CA ASP A 364 13.49 -12.98 29.97
C ASP A 364 13.47 -12.34 31.37
N THR A 365 14.32 -11.35 31.65
CA THR A 365 14.17 -10.57 32.89
C THR A 365 13.50 -9.24 32.60
N LEU A 366 12.42 -8.92 33.33
CA LEU A 366 11.80 -7.60 33.38
C LEU A 366 12.86 -6.56 33.77
N VAL A 367 13.53 -5.95 32.80
CA VAL A 367 14.28 -4.72 33.05
C VAL A 367 13.25 -3.63 33.32
N SER A 368 13.12 -3.30 34.60
CA SER A 368 12.29 -2.21 35.09
C SER A 368 12.78 -0.89 34.49
N ALA A 369 12.04 -0.38 33.52
CA ALA A 369 11.60 1.02 33.40
C ALA A 369 12.52 2.05 34.10
N THR A 370 13.63 2.41 33.46
CA THR A 370 14.33 3.68 33.72
C THR A 370 15.06 4.25 32.51
N ALA A 371 15.19 3.50 31.41
CA ALA A 371 15.71 4.05 30.16
C ALA A 371 14.67 5.04 29.58
N GLY A 372 15.03 6.32 29.49
CA GLY A 372 14.25 7.28 28.73
C GLY A 372 14.27 6.87 27.27
N TRP A 373 13.11 6.56 26.69
CA TRP A 373 12.96 6.25 25.28
C TRP A 373 11.93 7.17 24.64
N SER A 374 12.15 7.50 23.38
CA SER A 374 11.23 8.25 22.53
C SER A 374 11.30 7.70 21.11
N PHE A 375 10.26 7.93 20.33
CA PHE A 375 10.27 7.68 18.90
C PHE A 375 9.34 8.67 18.21
N GLN A 376 9.54 8.86 16.90
CA GLN A 376 8.84 9.85 16.10
C GLN A 376 7.45 9.38 15.67
N GLU A 377 7.31 8.13 15.24
CA GLU A 377 6.03 7.54 14.83
C GLU A 377 6.01 6.02 14.95
N PHE A 378 4.81 5.45 15.05
CA PHE A 378 4.58 4.01 14.96
C PHE A 378 4.69 3.52 13.53
N GLY A 379 5.14 2.28 13.36
CA GLY A 379 5.29 1.64 12.07
C GLY A 379 6.68 1.84 11.49
N ILE A 380 6.92 1.22 10.34
CA ILE A 380 8.13 1.50 9.56
C ILE A 380 7.86 2.71 8.68
N GLY A 381 8.38 3.86 9.10
CA GLY A 381 8.19 5.15 8.46
C GLY A 381 9.07 5.40 7.25
N CYS A 382 8.83 6.53 6.58
CA CYS A 382 9.68 7.00 5.48
C CYS A 382 11.14 7.07 5.89
N GLU A 383 11.40 7.58 7.10
CA GLU A 383 12.75 7.91 7.58
C GLU A 383 13.55 6.68 8.07
N ASP A 384 12.91 5.53 8.29
CA ASP A 384 13.62 4.26 8.54
C ASP A 384 14.33 3.75 7.30
N CYS A 385 13.79 4.08 6.12
CA CYS A 385 14.41 3.75 4.84
C CYS A 385 15.24 4.91 4.28
N HIS A 386 14.79 6.15 4.47
CA HIS A 386 15.34 7.35 3.83
C HIS A 386 16.23 8.20 4.74
N GLY A 387 16.38 7.80 6.01
CA GLY A 387 17.11 8.54 7.03
C GLY A 387 16.32 9.75 7.53
N ALA A 388 16.91 10.45 8.52
CA ALA A 388 16.37 11.66 9.12
C ALA A 388 16.07 12.76 8.07
N GLY A 389 14.84 13.27 8.07
CA GLY A 389 14.32 14.15 7.03
C GLY A 389 14.38 15.64 7.33
N ALA A 390 14.74 16.09 8.54
CA ALA A 390 14.67 17.50 8.93
C ALA A 390 15.44 18.45 8.01
N GLU A 391 16.69 18.11 7.66
CA GLU A 391 17.50 18.92 6.76
C GLU A 391 16.90 18.96 5.34
N HIS A 392 16.38 17.83 4.87
CA HIS A 392 15.71 17.73 3.58
C HIS A 392 14.43 18.59 3.54
N VAL A 393 13.63 18.56 4.60
CA VAL A 393 12.42 19.38 4.71
C VAL A 393 12.75 20.88 4.74
N ALA A 394 13.86 21.27 5.37
CA ALA A 394 14.30 22.66 5.41
C ALA A 394 14.84 23.14 4.05
N ASP A 395 15.52 22.28 3.29
CA ASP A 395 16.05 22.60 1.96
C ASP A 395 15.88 21.43 0.96
N PRO A 396 14.66 21.20 0.44
CA PRO A 396 14.36 20.04 -0.40
C PRO A 396 15.02 20.11 -1.79
N ALA A 397 15.41 21.32 -2.22
CA ALA A 397 16.08 21.54 -3.49
C ALA A 397 17.50 20.97 -3.46
N THR A 398 18.22 21.17 -2.35
CA THR A 398 19.67 20.95 -2.26
C THR A 398 20.04 19.74 -1.42
N VAL A 399 19.33 19.49 -0.33
CA VAL A 399 19.53 18.30 0.52
C VAL A 399 18.67 17.17 -0.04
N LYS A 400 19.27 16.00 -0.29
CA LYS A 400 18.53 14.80 -0.71
C LYS A 400 18.53 13.80 0.43
N PRO A 401 17.38 13.17 0.74
CA PRO A 401 17.35 12.09 1.70
C PRO A 401 18.15 10.91 1.15
N TYR A 402 18.47 9.95 2.01
CA TYR A 402 19.05 8.69 1.54
C TYR A 402 18.08 8.04 0.55
N ASN A 403 18.54 7.80 -0.67
CA ASN A 403 17.68 7.31 -1.75
C ASN A 403 18.31 6.16 -2.53
N GLN A 404 19.38 5.58 -1.99
CA GLN A 404 19.97 4.39 -2.58
C GLN A 404 19.14 3.18 -2.19
N ALA A 405 18.91 2.28 -3.15
CA ALA A 405 18.17 1.05 -2.93
C ALA A 405 19.05 -0.05 -2.32
N ASP A 406 19.95 0.29 -1.39
CA ASP A 406 20.80 -0.70 -0.73
C ASP A 406 19.96 -1.71 0.08
N ASP A 407 20.22 -2.99 -0.11
CA ASP A 407 19.57 -4.09 0.58
C ASP A 407 19.83 -4.08 2.08
N GLN A 408 20.89 -3.40 2.54
CA GLN A 408 21.21 -3.27 3.96
C GLN A 408 20.11 -2.53 4.75
N VAL A 409 19.40 -1.58 4.14
CA VAL A 409 18.26 -0.91 4.77
C VAL A 409 17.16 -1.93 5.07
N CYS A 410 16.85 -2.81 4.11
CA CYS A 410 15.91 -3.90 4.34
C CYS A 410 16.47 -4.89 5.38
N GLY A 411 17.77 -5.17 5.30
CA GLY A 411 18.50 -6.06 6.18
C GLY A 411 18.53 -5.62 7.65
N ALA A 412 18.35 -4.34 7.95
CA ALA A 412 18.28 -3.85 9.32
C ALA A 412 17.12 -4.48 10.11
N CYS A 413 16.02 -4.82 9.43
CA CYS A 413 14.83 -5.44 10.04
C CYS A 413 14.60 -6.88 9.55
N HIS A 414 14.89 -7.19 8.29
CA HIS A 414 14.75 -8.52 7.69
C HIS A 414 15.96 -9.44 7.93
N SER A 415 16.51 -9.34 9.14
CA SER A 415 17.61 -10.14 9.64
C SER A 415 17.39 -10.51 11.10
N ARG A 416 18.09 -11.57 11.55
CA ARG A 416 18.27 -11.89 12.96
C ARG A 416 19.75 -11.83 13.30
N GLY A 417 20.05 -11.39 14.51
CA GLY A 417 21.41 -11.12 14.93
C GLY A 417 21.47 -10.47 16.29
N SER A 418 22.63 -9.91 16.60
CA SER A 418 22.86 -9.10 17.80
C SER A 418 23.67 -7.85 17.46
N SER A 419 23.28 -6.71 18.03
CA SER A 419 24.11 -5.51 18.04
C SER A 419 25.28 -5.65 19.04
N PRO A 420 26.31 -4.80 18.96
CA PRO A 420 27.41 -4.77 19.94
C PRO A 420 26.94 -4.59 21.40
N GLU A 421 25.81 -3.92 21.61
CA GLU A 421 25.19 -3.66 22.93
C GLU A 421 24.34 -4.85 23.42
N GLY A 422 24.16 -5.88 22.58
CA GLY A 422 23.40 -7.09 22.90
C GLY A 422 21.93 -7.09 22.48
N HIS A 423 21.46 -6.05 21.79
CA HIS A 423 20.08 -6.00 21.32
C HIS A 423 19.85 -6.93 20.11
N PRO A 424 18.64 -7.49 19.95
CA PRO A 424 18.30 -8.36 18.82
C PRO A 424 18.07 -7.60 17.49
N PHE A 425 18.38 -6.31 17.46
CA PHE A 425 18.21 -5.39 16.32
C PHE A 425 19.39 -4.41 16.25
N PRO A 426 19.67 -3.80 15.09
CA PRO A 426 20.82 -2.93 14.90
C PRO A 426 20.55 -1.50 15.40
N ALA A 427 20.46 -1.32 16.71
CA ALA A 427 20.01 -0.08 17.36
C ALA A 427 20.67 1.23 16.88
N THR A 428 21.91 1.15 16.40
CA THR A 428 22.72 2.29 15.98
C THR A 428 22.80 2.48 14.47
N TYR A 429 22.23 1.57 13.67
CA TYR A 429 22.26 1.63 12.21
C TYR A 429 21.41 2.79 11.71
N LYS A 430 21.94 3.55 10.74
CA LYS A 430 21.18 4.53 9.95
C LYS A 430 21.29 4.20 8.45
N PRO A 431 20.27 4.55 7.65
CA PRO A 431 20.35 4.36 6.20
C PRO A 431 21.60 5.00 5.58
N GLY A 432 22.38 4.18 4.88
CA GLY A 432 23.67 4.56 4.29
C GLY A 432 24.89 4.09 5.07
N ASP A 433 24.71 3.58 6.30
CA ASP A 433 25.76 2.90 7.04
C ASP A 433 26.00 1.48 6.50
N THR A 434 27.11 0.87 6.91
CA THR A 434 27.37 -0.55 6.65
C THR A 434 26.75 -1.39 7.77
N LEU A 435 25.69 -2.15 7.47
CA LEU A 435 24.92 -2.89 8.47
C LEU A 435 25.78 -3.80 9.37
N THR A 436 26.81 -4.44 8.81
CA THR A 436 27.70 -5.33 9.58
C THR A 436 28.57 -4.62 10.61
N ASP A 437 28.70 -3.30 10.53
CA ASP A 437 29.38 -2.49 11.55
C ASP A 437 28.50 -2.29 12.80
N HIS A 438 27.18 -2.46 12.64
CA HIS A 438 26.16 -2.28 13.68
C HIS A 438 25.49 -3.60 14.10
N PHE A 439 25.68 -4.68 13.35
CA PHE A 439 24.93 -5.92 13.53
C PHE A 439 25.68 -7.17 13.10
N THR A 440 25.66 -8.19 13.96
CA THR A 440 26.17 -9.52 13.62
C THR A 440 25.01 -10.49 13.38
N LEU A 441 24.93 -11.03 12.17
CA LEU A 441 23.87 -11.97 11.78
C LEU A 441 24.01 -13.33 12.49
N THR A 442 22.87 -13.93 12.86
CA THR A 442 22.84 -15.28 13.44
C THR A 442 23.21 -16.36 12.42
N THR A 443 23.96 -17.36 12.89
CA THR A 443 24.41 -18.53 12.10
C THR A 443 24.18 -19.86 12.81
N ASP A 444 23.43 -19.84 13.92
CA ASP A 444 23.19 -21.00 14.77
C ASP A 444 22.10 -21.95 14.22
N ALA A 445 22.17 -23.23 14.58
CA ALA A 445 21.26 -24.27 14.10
C ALA A 445 19.77 -24.10 14.48
N PRO A 446 19.41 -23.45 15.60
CA PRO A 446 18.02 -23.04 15.83
C PRO A 446 17.47 -22.06 14.79
N THR A 447 18.28 -21.10 14.34
CA THR A 447 17.83 -20.08 13.38
C THR A 447 18.10 -20.42 11.91
N ARG A 448 19.04 -21.34 11.65
CA ARG A 448 19.49 -21.74 10.30
C ARG A 448 19.37 -23.23 10.03
N TRP A 449 19.07 -23.54 8.77
CA TRP A 449 19.32 -24.87 8.22
C TRP A 449 20.82 -25.13 8.02
N PRO A 450 21.25 -26.39 7.89
CA PRO A 450 22.65 -26.75 7.69
C PRO A 450 23.32 -26.10 6.46
N ASP A 451 22.54 -25.71 5.45
CA ASP A 451 23.03 -25.00 4.25
C ASP A 451 23.11 -23.47 4.42
N GLY A 452 22.81 -22.98 5.62
CA GLY A 452 22.79 -21.57 5.99
C GLY A 452 21.46 -20.85 5.73
N SER A 453 20.49 -21.49 5.06
CA SER A 453 19.20 -20.87 4.78
C SER A 453 18.35 -20.68 6.04
N ALA A 454 17.42 -19.74 5.97
CA ALA A 454 16.54 -19.38 7.07
C ALA A 454 15.65 -20.55 7.51
N ARG A 455 15.62 -20.83 8.82
CA ARG A 455 14.72 -21.78 9.46
C ARG A 455 13.52 -21.12 10.13
N ILE A 456 13.63 -19.84 10.45
CA ILE A 456 12.59 -19.04 11.10
C ILE A 456 12.47 -17.65 10.46
N HIS A 457 11.42 -16.91 10.82
CA HIS A 457 11.10 -15.58 10.31
C HIS A 457 12.23 -14.54 10.38
N ASN A 458 12.08 -13.49 9.55
CA ASN A 458 12.93 -12.28 9.46
C ASN A 458 14.41 -12.57 9.15
N GLN A 459 14.68 -13.36 8.12
CA GLN A 459 16.05 -13.70 7.70
C GLN A 459 16.26 -13.60 6.19
N GLN A 460 15.39 -12.87 5.48
CA GLN A 460 15.43 -12.75 4.02
C GLN A 460 16.72 -12.10 3.54
N TYR A 461 17.23 -11.08 4.24
CA TYR A 461 18.50 -10.45 3.89
C TYR A 461 19.66 -11.43 4.06
N ALA A 462 19.65 -12.22 5.12
CA ALA A 462 20.72 -13.19 5.32
C ALA A 462 20.67 -14.33 4.28
N ASP A 463 19.49 -14.78 3.88
CA ASP A 463 19.30 -15.69 2.75
C ASP A 463 19.84 -15.08 1.44
N TRP A 464 19.52 -13.81 1.19
CA TRP A 464 19.98 -13.05 0.03
C TRP A 464 21.51 -13.00 -0.06
N MET A 465 22.19 -12.87 1.08
CA MET A 465 23.65 -12.83 1.19
C MET A 465 24.35 -14.19 1.02
N LEU A 466 23.64 -15.30 0.79
CA LEU A 466 24.24 -16.63 0.61
C LEU A 466 24.81 -16.91 -0.80
N GLY A 467 25.30 -15.87 -1.49
CA GLY A 467 26.04 -15.98 -2.75
C GLY A 467 25.16 -16.37 -3.94
N ASN A 468 24.01 -15.72 -4.09
CA ASN A 468 23.17 -15.91 -5.26
C ASN A 468 23.58 -14.92 -6.38
N THR A 469 23.43 -15.31 -7.64
CA THR A 469 23.93 -14.51 -8.77
C THR A 469 23.20 -13.18 -8.97
N MET A 470 21.97 -13.04 -8.45
CA MET A 470 21.25 -11.77 -8.52
C MET A 470 21.85 -10.76 -7.54
N GLN A 471 22.12 -11.18 -6.31
CA GLN A 471 22.82 -10.36 -5.32
C GLN A 471 24.23 -9.99 -5.79
N GLU A 472 24.99 -10.95 -6.32
CA GLU A 472 26.36 -10.72 -6.80
C GLU A 472 26.43 -9.77 -8.02
N SER A 473 25.32 -9.56 -8.74
CA SER A 473 25.28 -8.65 -9.89
C SER A 473 25.41 -7.17 -9.47
N GLY A 474 24.97 -6.83 -8.26
CA GLY A 474 24.85 -5.45 -7.78
C GLY A 474 23.77 -4.61 -8.50
N GLU A 475 23.00 -5.18 -9.43
CA GLU A 475 21.95 -4.50 -10.20
C GLU A 475 20.54 -4.81 -9.69
N ILE A 476 20.38 -5.93 -8.98
CA ILE A 476 19.10 -6.38 -8.40
C ILE A 476 19.16 -6.18 -6.90
N GLN A 477 18.09 -5.61 -6.35
CA GLN A 477 17.92 -5.29 -4.94
C GLN A 477 16.52 -5.70 -4.48
N CYS A 478 16.26 -5.66 -3.18
CA CYS A 478 14.97 -5.99 -2.57
C CYS A 478 13.83 -5.18 -3.23
N ALA A 479 14.05 -3.88 -3.43
CA ALA A 479 13.10 -2.96 -4.06
C ALA A 479 12.94 -3.18 -5.59
N THR A 480 13.79 -4.00 -6.23
CA THR A 480 13.55 -4.47 -7.59
C THR A 480 12.36 -5.44 -7.64
N CYS A 481 12.14 -6.20 -6.57
CA CYS A 481 11.10 -7.21 -6.46
C CYS A 481 9.88 -6.74 -5.65
N HIS A 482 10.10 -5.93 -4.62
CA HIS A 482 9.08 -5.47 -3.68
C HIS A 482 8.67 -4.02 -3.91
N ALA A 483 7.36 -3.78 -3.90
CA ALA A 483 6.77 -2.45 -3.89
C ALA A 483 6.87 -1.88 -2.46
N VAL A 484 7.71 -0.86 -2.29
CA VAL A 484 7.97 -0.24 -0.96
C VAL A 484 7.13 1.00 -0.69
N HIS A 485 6.55 1.61 -1.74
CA HIS A 485 5.67 2.77 -1.66
C HIS A 485 4.28 2.41 -2.21
N GLY A 486 3.73 1.26 -1.82
CA GLY A 486 2.41 0.83 -2.29
C GLY A 486 2.09 -0.60 -1.91
N ALA A 487 0.80 -0.94 -1.93
CA ALA A 487 0.31 -2.28 -1.61
C ALA A 487 0.90 -3.39 -2.50
N GLY A 488 1.41 -3.04 -3.69
CA GLY A 488 2.02 -3.99 -4.62
C GLY A 488 1.03 -5.05 -5.10
N GLN A 489 1.56 -6.18 -5.56
CA GLN A 489 0.83 -7.32 -6.06
C GLN A 489 0.86 -8.46 -5.05
N GLY A 490 -0.33 -8.89 -4.64
CA GLY A 490 -0.52 -9.99 -3.71
C GLY A 490 -0.02 -9.69 -2.29
N PRO A 491 -0.07 -10.70 -1.40
CA PRO A 491 0.19 -10.50 0.02
C PRO A 491 1.66 -10.14 0.32
N SER A 492 2.60 -10.45 -0.59
CA SER A 492 4.02 -10.14 -0.45
C SER A 492 4.43 -8.78 -1.03
N GLN A 493 3.46 -7.96 -1.44
CA GLN A 493 3.67 -6.60 -1.96
C GLN A 493 4.72 -6.56 -3.08
N LEU A 494 4.59 -7.43 -4.08
CA LEU A 494 5.53 -7.48 -5.19
C LEU A 494 5.29 -6.36 -6.20
N VAL A 495 6.31 -5.93 -6.95
CA VAL A 495 6.12 -4.94 -8.02
C VAL A 495 5.29 -5.50 -9.19
N GLU A 496 5.35 -6.81 -9.39
CA GLU A 496 4.60 -7.57 -10.41
C GLU A 496 4.12 -8.91 -9.84
N PRO A 497 3.11 -9.56 -10.45
CA PRO A 497 2.77 -10.93 -10.11
C PRO A 497 3.99 -11.85 -10.24
N THR A 498 4.16 -12.80 -9.30
CA THR A 498 5.39 -13.61 -9.12
C THR A 498 6.03 -14.13 -10.41
N ASN A 499 5.25 -14.77 -11.30
CA ASN A 499 5.80 -15.33 -12.54
C ASN A 499 6.24 -14.26 -13.54
N GLN A 500 5.54 -13.14 -13.59
CA GLN A 500 5.88 -12.00 -14.45
C GLN A 500 7.15 -11.33 -13.93
N LEU A 501 7.24 -11.15 -12.61
CA LEU A 501 8.42 -10.63 -11.95
C LEU A 501 9.68 -11.43 -12.32
N CYS A 502 9.66 -12.76 -12.17
CA CYS A 502 10.81 -13.58 -12.55
C CYS A 502 11.08 -13.55 -14.06
N ALA A 503 10.02 -13.57 -14.87
CA ALA A 503 10.14 -13.58 -16.33
C ALA A 503 10.61 -12.23 -16.91
N SER A 504 10.53 -11.14 -16.16
CA SER A 504 11.06 -9.83 -16.58
C SER A 504 12.56 -9.90 -16.91
N CYS A 505 13.30 -10.78 -16.22
CA CYS A 505 14.70 -11.09 -16.51
C CYS A 505 14.89 -12.49 -17.14
N HIS A 506 14.07 -13.47 -16.79
CA HIS A 506 14.16 -14.87 -17.25
C HIS A 506 13.13 -15.21 -18.34
N VAL A 507 13.06 -14.39 -19.40
CA VAL A 507 12.03 -14.49 -20.45
C VAL A 507 11.96 -15.89 -21.08
N GLU A 508 13.11 -16.54 -21.29
CA GLU A 508 13.18 -17.87 -21.88
C GLU A 508 12.62 -18.99 -20.99
N LYS A 509 12.40 -18.70 -19.70
CA LYS A 509 11.82 -19.64 -18.72
C LYS A 509 10.30 -19.51 -18.60
N LEU A 510 9.69 -18.51 -19.22
CA LEU A 510 8.23 -18.31 -19.20
C LEU A 510 7.48 -19.45 -19.89
N ALA A 511 8.11 -20.12 -20.87
CA ALA A 511 7.62 -21.37 -21.41
C ALA A 511 7.84 -22.51 -20.40
N LEU A 512 7.01 -22.54 -19.35
CA LEU A 512 7.18 -23.41 -18.19
C LEU A 512 7.25 -24.89 -18.58
N ALA A 513 6.53 -25.32 -19.62
CA ALA A 513 6.63 -26.68 -20.17
C ALA A 513 8.04 -27.06 -20.67
N ASN A 514 8.82 -26.10 -21.14
CA ASN A 514 10.21 -26.35 -21.52
C ASN A 514 11.15 -26.34 -20.31
N HIS A 515 10.76 -25.63 -19.25
CA HIS A 515 11.57 -25.47 -18.04
C HIS A 515 11.37 -26.64 -17.05
N ILE A 516 10.13 -27.12 -16.93
CA ILE A 516 9.72 -28.26 -16.09
C ILE A 516 8.93 -29.30 -16.91
N PRO A 517 9.53 -29.91 -17.96
CA PRO A 517 8.82 -30.79 -18.90
C PRO A 517 8.14 -32.01 -18.26
N TYR A 518 8.55 -32.38 -17.06
CA TYR A 518 7.99 -33.52 -16.32
C TYR A 518 6.71 -33.20 -15.55
N HIS A 519 6.38 -31.92 -15.42
CA HIS A 519 5.16 -31.45 -14.78
C HIS A 519 4.03 -31.20 -15.79
N GLU A 520 4.16 -31.58 -17.07
CA GLU A 520 3.14 -31.35 -18.10
C GLU A 520 1.72 -31.80 -17.71
N GLN A 521 1.60 -32.94 -17.04
CA GLN A 521 0.29 -33.40 -16.57
C GLN A 521 -0.19 -32.62 -15.33
N ALA A 522 0.72 -32.24 -14.44
CA ALA A 522 0.41 -31.46 -13.26
C ALA A 522 0.00 -30.02 -13.63
N MET A 523 0.62 -29.43 -14.65
CA MET A 523 0.28 -28.11 -15.19
C MET A 523 -1.13 -28.04 -15.79
N LYS A 524 -1.75 -29.19 -16.11
CA LYS A 524 -3.17 -29.25 -16.52
C LYS A 524 -4.14 -29.22 -15.33
N LYS A 525 -3.64 -29.40 -14.12
CA LYS A 525 -4.42 -29.54 -12.89
C LYS A 525 -4.22 -28.37 -11.92
N ARG A 526 -3.10 -27.68 -12.01
CA ARG A 526 -2.78 -26.48 -11.24
C ARG A 526 -1.82 -25.58 -11.99
N ASP A 527 -1.82 -24.32 -11.60
CA ASP A 527 -0.76 -23.40 -11.95
C ASP A 527 0.48 -23.64 -11.07
N PHE A 528 1.63 -23.23 -11.58
CA PHE A 528 2.91 -23.29 -10.90
C PHE A 528 3.53 -21.91 -10.91
N ALA A 529 4.07 -21.52 -9.77
CA ALA A 529 4.80 -20.29 -9.63
C ALA A 529 6.31 -20.54 -9.54
N CYS A 530 7.13 -19.60 -10.03
CA CYS A 530 8.59 -19.72 -9.97
C CYS A 530 9.10 -19.91 -8.52
N ASN A 531 8.45 -19.24 -7.57
CA ASN A 531 8.75 -19.33 -6.14
C ASN A 531 8.35 -20.68 -5.51
N ASP A 532 7.51 -21.51 -6.15
CA ASP A 532 7.18 -22.86 -5.66
C ASP A 532 8.44 -23.73 -5.54
N CYS A 533 9.42 -23.53 -6.43
CA CYS A 533 10.64 -24.32 -6.52
C CYS A 533 11.90 -23.52 -6.17
N HIS A 534 12.01 -22.27 -6.65
CA HIS A 534 13.23 -21.47 -6.48
C HIS A 534 13.27 -20.64 -5.20
N MET A 535 12.14 -20.53 -4.51
CA MET A 535 12.04 -19.88 -3.20
C MET A 535 11.17 -20.75 -2.30
N PRO A 536 11.47 -22.04 -2.11
CA PRO A 536 10.55 -22.93 -1.43
C PRO A 536 10.30 -22.46 0.00
N MET A 537 9.14 -22.79 0.55
CA MET A 537 8.86 -22.50 1.95
C MET A 537 9.80 -23.35 2.81
N MET A 538 10.65 -22.68 3.58
CA MET A 538 11.71 -23.31 4.40
C MET A 538 11.77 -22.73 5.80
N ALA A 539 11.24 -21.53 6.02
CA ALA A 539 11.22 -20.90 7.33
C ALA A 539 9.81 -20.92 7.93
N THR A 540 9.75 -20.90 9.26
CA THR A 540 8.50 -20.89 10.04
C THR A 540 8.31 -19.56 10.77
N VAL A 541 7.11 -19.00 10.72
CA VAL A 541 6.65 -17.92 11.59
C VAL A 541 5.48 -18.31 12.47
N ALA A 542 4.46 -18.97 11.91
CA ALA A 542 3.23 -19.32 12.62
C ALA A 542 2.86 -20.80 12.42
N VAL A 543 2.99 -21.31 11.20
CA VAL A 543 2.82 -22.74 10.89
C VAL A 543 4.06 -23.29 10.21
N ASP A 544 4.27 -24.60 10.30
CA ASP A 544 5.43 -25.28 9.71
C ASP A 544 5.61 -24.89 8.23
N TYR A 545 6.72 -24.21 7.93
CA TYR A 545 7.14 -23.79 6.60
C TYR A 545 6.11 -22.87 5.90
N ASP A 546 5.92 -21.66 6.41
CA ASP A 546 5.03 -20.62 5.86
C ASP A 546 5.77 -19.38 5.31
N ILE A 547 7.10 -19.41 5.30
CA ILE A 547 7.95 -18.38 4.71
C ILE A 547 8.85 -18.95 3.61
N HIS A 548 8.77 -18.31 2.44
CA HIS A 548 9.62 -18.57 1.28
C HIS A 548 11.08 -18.17 1.54
N SER A 549 12.01 -19.08 1.22
CA SER A 549 13.44 -18.80 1.23
C SER A 549 13.81 -17.76 0.16
N HIS A 550 14.77 -16.88 0.48
CA HIS A 550 15.30 -15.88 -0.44
C HIS A 550 16.74 -16.21 -0.90
N THR A 551 17.12 -17.48 -0.84
CA THR A 551 18.43 -17.93 -1.35
C THR A 551 18.49 -17.98 -2.88
N PHE A 552 17.33 -18.15 -3.53
CA PHE A 552 17.19 -18.31 -4.98
C PHE A 552 18.04 -19.44 -5.59
N LYS A 553 18.54 -20.34 -4.75
CA LYS A 553 19.37 -21.46 -5.17
C LYS A 553 18.53 -22.46 -5.97
N GLN A 554 19.20 -23.25 -6.79
CA GLN A 554 18.53 -24.33 -7.53
C GLN A 554 17.90 -25.32 -6.54
N PRO A 555 16.70 -25.87 -6.83
CA PRO A 555 16.07 -26.88 -5.99
C PRO A 555 17.04 -28.03 -5.67
N ASN A 556 17.32 -28.25 -4.38
CA ASN A 556 18.37 -29.17 -3.93
C ASN A 556 17.84 -30.25 -2.97
N PRO A 557 17.05 -31.23 -3.44
CA PRO A 557 16.65 -32.37 -2.62
C PRO A 557 17.84 -33.26 -2.20
N GLN A 558 18.98 -33.21 -2.91
CA GLN A 558 20.19 -33.91 -2.48
C GLN A 558 20.73 -33.35 -1.16
N GLY A 559 20.69 -32.03 -0.98
CA GLY A 559 21.05 -31.40 0.28
C GLY A 559 20.25 -31.93 1.47
N THR A 560 18.95 -32.18 1.29
CA THR A 560 18.12 -32.81 2.34
C THR A 560 18.69 -34.17 2.75
N LEU A 561 19.16 -34.98 1.81
CA LEU A 561 19.76 -36.30 2.09
C LEU A 561 21.10 -36.16 2.81
N ASP A 562 21.94 -35.27 2.32
CA ASP A 562 23.29 -35.03 2.86
C ASP A 562 23.24 -34.58 4.33
N HIS A 563 22.11 -33.96 4.73
CA HIS A 563 21.89 -33.46 6.08
C HIS A 563 20.97 -34.34 6.96
N GLY A 564 20.61 -35.55 6.51
CA GLY A 564 19.91 -36.53 7.34
C GLY A 564 18.39 -36.57 7.19
N GLY A 565 17.84 -36.04 6.10
CA GLY A 565 16.44 -36.16 5.70
C GLY A 565 15.57 -34.93 6.00
N LEU A 566 14.27 -35.03 5.70
CA LEU A 566 13.33 -33.90 5.73
C LEU A 566 13.20 -33.22 7.11
N ALA A 567 13.39 -33.97 8.19
CA ALA A 567 13.36 -33.42 9.55
C ALA A 567 14.55 -32.52 9.85
N ALA A 568 15.68 -32.74 9.16
CA ALA A 568 16.90 -31.97 9.35
C ALA A 568 17.03 -30.82 8.35
N MET A 569 16.47 -30.95 7.14
CA MET A 569 16.37 -29.85 6.17
C MET A 569 15.27 -30.10 5.14
N PRO A 570 14.23 -29.25 5.06
CA PRO A 570 13.18 -29.38 4.04
C PRO A 570 13.71 -29.09 2.64
N ASN A 571 12.92 -29.40 1.61
CA ASN A 571 13.19 -28.98 0.23
C ASN A 571 11.89 -28.69 -0.52
N GLY A 572 11.99 -27.95 -1.63
CA GLY A 572 10.83 -27.55 -2.43
C GLY A 572 10.06 -28.69 -3.08
N CYS A 573 10.70 -29.82 -3.41
CA CYS A 573 10.03 -30.94 -4.07
C CYS A 573 9.02 -31.61 -3.13
N ASN A 574 9.46 -31.88 -1.90
CA ASN A 574 8.67 -32.56 -0.89
C ASN A 574 7.58 -31.69 -0.23
N GLN A 575 7.49 -30.41 -0.61
CA GLN A 575 6.33 -29.57 -0.24
C GLN A 575 5.06 -29.95 -1.01
N CYS A 576 5.20 -30.47 -2.24
CA CYS A 576 4.07 -30.97 -3.03
C CYS A 576 4.05 -32.51 -3.11
N HIS A 577 5.22 -33.13 -3.18
CA HIS A 577 5.38 -34.58 -3.29
C HIS A 577 5.51 -35.21 -1.90
N LYS A 578 4.36 -35.41 -1.25
CA LYS A 578 4.25 -35.92 0.13
C LYS A 578 3.92 -37.41 0.21
N ASN A 579 3.74 -38.10 -0.91
CA ASN A 579 3.42 -39.53 -0.88
C ASN A 579 4.60 -40.33 -0.28
N LEU A 580 4.30 -41.44 0.39
CA LEU A 580 5.33 -42.29 1.02
C LEU A 580 6.41 -42.78 0.05
N SER A 581 6.10 -42.91 -1.24
CA SER A 581 7.05 -43.29 -2.29
C SER A 581 7.85 -42.12 -2.89
N GLU A 582 7.46 -40.89 -2.61
CA GLU A 582 8.07 -39.67 -3.16
C GLU A 582 9.04 -39.08 -2.14
N THR A 583 10.02 -39.86 -1.71
CA THR A 583 11.01 -39.46 -0.71
C THR A 583 12.01 -38.43 -1.27
N PRO A 584 12.86 -37.80 -0.43
CA PRO A 584 13.93 -36.94 -0.95
C PRO A 584 14.91 -37.67 -1.88
N GLU A 585 15.14 -38.98 -1.67
CA GLU A 585 15.92 -39.83 -2.59
C GLU A 585 15.26 -39.94 -3.95
N TRP A 586 13.93 -40.10 -3.97
CA TRP A 586 13.16 -40.08 -5.22
C TRP A 586 13.28 -38.72 -5.91
N ALA A 587 13.14 -37.62 -5.18
CA ALA A 587 13.25 -36.28 -5.75
C ALA A 587 14.65 -36.02 -6.34
N ALA A 588 15.71 -36.34 -5.58
CA ALA A 588 17.10 -36.21 -6.03
C ALA A 588 17.38 -37.07 -7.27
N THR A 589 16.90 -38.32 -7.29
CA THR A 589 17.03 -39.22 -8.45
C THR A 589 16.27 -38.66 -9.65
N THR A 590 15.08 -38.11 -9.45
CA THR A 590 14.24 -37.53 -10.51
C THR A 590 14.90 -36.31 -11.14
N ILE A 591 15.45 -35.39 -10.33
CA ILE A 591 16.18 -34.22 -10.84
C ILE A 591 17.46 -34.66 -11.57
N SER A 592 18.23 -35.59 -11.00
CA SER A 592 19.45 -36.10 -11.65
C SER A 592 19.15 -36.74 -13.01
N TRP A 593 18.10 -37.57 -13.08
CA TRP A 593 17.63 -38.14 -14.33
C TRP A 593 17.13 -37.09 -15.32
N ALA A 594 16.41 -36.07 -14.86
CA ALA A 594 15.95 -34.96 -15.67
C ALA A 594 17.12 -34.20 -16.32
N LEU A 595 18.15 -33.87 -15.54
CA LEU A 595 19.34 -33.17 -16.02
C LEU A 595 20.14 -34.00 -17.04
N ASP A 596 20.25 -35.33 -16.84
CA ASP A 596 20.90 -36.24 -17.79
C ASP A 596 20.16 -36.32 -19.14
N LYS A 597 18.82 -36.34 -19.11
CA LYS A 597 18.00 -36.52 -20.32
C LYS A 597 17.70 -35.22 -21.07
N TYR A 598 17.66 -34.10 -20.38
CA TYR A 598 17.32 -32.77 -20.94
C TYR A 598 18.51 -31.83 -20.96
N VAL A 599 19.75 -32.33 -21.12
CA VAL A 599 20.84 -31.51 -21.66
C VAL A 599 20.32 -30.86 -22.94
N ILE A 600 19.94 -29.59 -22.83
CA ILE A 600 19.70 -28.74 -23.97
C ILE A 600 21.01 -28.80 -24.75
N ARG A 601 20.98 -29.51 -25.88
CA ARG A 601 21.89 -29.28 -26.98
C ARG A 601 21.71 -27.81 -27.35
N SER A 602 22.43 -26.91 -26.69
CA SER A 602 22.71 -25.63 -27.29
C SER A 602 23.45 -25.99 -28.57
N THR A 603 22.89 -25.59 -29.69
CA THR A 603 23.37 -25.87 -31.04
C THR A 603 24.61 -25.02 -31.33
N SER A 604 25.64 -25.11 -30.47
CA SER A 604 26.98 -24.61 -30.74
C SER A 604 27.88 -25.76 -31.28
N PRO A 605 28.74 -25.54 -32.30
CA PRO A 605 29.09 -26.55 -33.31
C PRO A 605 30.16 -27.59 -32.93
N PHE A 606 30.54 -27.72 -31.67
CA PHE A 606 31.67 -28.58 -31.28
C PHE A 606 31.23 -29.73 -30.37
N GLY A 607 31.10 -30.93 -30.95
CA GLY A 607 30.80 -32.18 -30.23
C GLY A 607 31.98 -32.71 -29.41
N PRO A 608 31.78 -33.81 -28.64
CA PRO A 608 32.31 -35.08 -29.17
C PRO A 608 31.52 -36.36 -28.79
N GLY A 609 31.58 -37.34 -29.70
CA GLY A 609 31.83 -38.76 -29.37
C GLY A 609 30.63 -39.69 -29.07
N PRO A 610 30.64 -40.98 -29.52
CA PRO A 610 29.54 -41.91 -29.30
C PRO A 610 29.69 -42.81 -28.05
N THR A 611 28.57 -42.95 -27.31
CA THR A 611 27.98 -44.11 -26.56
C THR A 611 28.79 -44.89 -25.50
N PRO A 612 28.15 -45.32 -24.39
CA PRO A 612 27.44 -46.62 -24.36
C PRO A 612 26.02 -46.58 -23.75
N ALA A 613 25.20 -47.57 -24.14
CA ALA A 613 23.84 -47.78 -23.67
C ALA A 613 23.76 -48.77 -22.48
N SER A 614 22.80 -48.57 -21.56
CA SER A 614 21.98 -49.56 -20.78
C SER A 614 21.38 -48.88 -19.52
N PRO A 615 20.34 -49.40 -18.81
CA PRO A 615 19.35 -50.47 -19.08
C PRO A 615 17.88 -49.91 -19.08
N PRO A 616 16.79 -50.71 -19.21
CA PRO A 616 15.43 -50.19 -19.29
C PRO A 616 14.82 -49.82 -17.92
N VAL A 617 13.96 -48.81 -17.97
CA VAL A 617 13.20 -48.15 -16.89
C VAL A 617 12.13 -49.09 -16.29
N PRO A 618 11.84 -49.07 -14.96
CA PRO A 618 10.57 -49.55 -14.44
C PRO A 618 9.48 -48.50 -14.71
N THR A 619 8.43 -48.94 -15.40
CA THR A 619 7.19 -48.23 -15.80
C THR A 619 6.64 -47.20 -14.81
N PRO A 620 6.02 -46.11 -15.30
CA PRO A 620 5.34 -45.12 -14.45
C PRO A 620 4.05 -45.69 -13.88
N LEU A 621 3.84 -45.53 -12.58
CA LEU A 621 2.52 -45.72 -11.96
C LEU A 621 1.82 -44.36 -11.81
N PRO A 622 0.51 -44.29 -12.08
CA PRO A 622 -0.28 -43.07 -11.93
C PRO A 622 -0.74 -42.92 -10.49
N SER A 623 -0.45 -41.79 -9.86
CA SER A 623 -1.25 -41.31 -8.74
C SER A 623 -1.26 -39.80 -8.74
N ALA A 624 -2.33 -39.23 -9.28
CA ALA A 624 -2.68 -37.85 -9.10
C ALA A 624 -4.10 -37.80 -8.60
N GLY A 625 -4.27 -37.42 -7.34
CA GLY A 625 -5.55 -37.11 -6.73
C GLY A 625 -5.47 -37.15 -5.22
N GLU A 626 -5.35 -35.99 -4.59
CA GLU A 626 -6.47 -35.42 -3.81
C GLU A 626 -6.26 -33.92 -3.61
N GLN A 627 -7.37 -33.20 -3.51
CA GLN A 627 -7.45 -31.75 -3.49
C GLN A 627 -7.32 -31.22 -2.07
N HIS A 628 -6.59 -30.12 -1.91
CA HIS A 628 -6.87 -29.15 -0.85
C HIS A 628 -7.28 -27.85 -1.53
N GLU A 629 -8.54 -27.46 -1.30
CA GLU A 629 -9.08 -26.17 -1.71
C GLU A 629 -8.38 -25.06 -0.93
N VAL A 630 -7.67 -24.15 -1.60
CA VAL A 630 -7.58 -22.74 -1.19
C VAL A 630 -7.39 -21.86 -2.43
N SER A 631 -8.47 -21.23 -2.88
CA SER A 631 -8.57 -19.79 -3.20
C SER A 631 -9.75 -19.58 -4.15
N ALA A 632 -10.67 -18.73 -3.72
CA ALA A 632 -11.83 -18.34 -4.48
C ALA A 632 -11.40 -17.43 -5.65
N TYR A 633 -11.05 -18.04 -6.79
CA TYR A 633 -11.25 -17.38 -8.07
C TYR A 633 -12.73 -17.51 -8.43
N VAL A 634 -13.44 -16.39 -8.50
CA VAL A 634 -14.80 -16.36 -9.02
C VAL A 634 -14.72 -16.72 -10.51
N ASP A 635 -15.02 -17.97 -10.84
CA ASP A 635 -15.08 -18.43 -12.21
C ASP A 635 -16.22 -17.71 -12.94
N PHE A 636 -15.88 -16.76 -13.83
CA PHE A 636 -16.84 -16.05 -14.67
C PHE A 636 -17.22 -16.84 -15.94
N ALA A 637 -16.85 -18.13 -16.06
CA ALA A 637 -17.24 -18.97 -17.19
C ALA A 637 -18.77 -19.05 -17.40
N TRP A 638 -19.58 -18.81 -16.36
CA TRP A 638 -21.04 -18.72 -16.45
C TRP A 638 -21.57 -17.42 -17.07
N VAL A 639 -20.76 -16.35 -17.11
CA VAL A 639 -21.15 -15.06 -17.70
C VAL A 639 -21.22 -15.14 -19.22
N TRP A 640 -20.34 -15.93 -19.84
CA TRP A 640 -20.32 -16.13 -21.29
C TRP A 640 -21.64 -16.73 -21.83
N PRO A 641 -22.18 -17.84 -21.30
CA PRO A 641 -23.48 -18.35 -21.72
C PRO A 641 -24.63 -17.37 -21.46
N LEU A 642 -24.58 -16.55 -20.40
CA LEU A 642 -25.58 -15.49 -20.17
C LEU A 642 -25.48 -14.38 -21.21
N PHE A 643 -24.27 -13.91 -21.53
CA PHE A 643 -24.02 -12.89 -22.55
C PHE A 643 -24.53 -13.34 -23.93
N TYR A 644 -24.19 -14.56 -24.33
CA TYR A 644 -24.68 -15.14 -25.58
C TYR A 644 -26.20 -15.43 -25.54
N GLY A 645 -26.74 -15.77 -24.38
CA GLY A 645 -28.19 -15.92 -24.16
C GLY A 645 -28.94 -14.61 -24.35
N VAL A 646 -28.42 -13.50 -23.82
CA VAL A 646 -28.99 -12.15 -24.00
C VAL A 646 -28.91 -11.72 -25.46
N LEU A 647 -27.78 -11.94 -26.14
CA LEU A 647 -27.65 -11.64 -27.58
C LEU A 647 -28.63 -12.45 -28.43
N ALA A 648 -28.82 -13.74 -28.12
CA ALA A 648 -29.80 -14.59 -28.80
C ALA A 648 -31.23 -14.09 -28.55
N LEU A 649 -31.57 -13.68 -27.31
CA LEU A 649 -32.88 -13.14 -26.96
C LEU A 649 -33.15 -11.82 -27.70
N VAL A 650 -32.18 -10.91 -27.76
CA VAL A 650 -32.29 -9.64 -28.51
C VAL A 650 -32.50 -9.92 -30.00
N ALA A 651 -31.80 -10.89 -30.58
CA ALA A 651 -31.98 -11.28 -31.97
C ALA A 651 -33.39 -11.85 -32.24
N VAL A 652 -33.92 -12.68 -31.34
CA VAL A 652 -35.28 -13.24 -31.45
C VAL A 652 -36.34 -12.15 -31.31
N ILE A 653 -36.19 -11.23 -30.35
CA ILE A 653 -37.11 -10.09 -30.18
C ILE A 653 -37.06 -9.19 -31.42
N GLY A 654 -35.87 -8.89 -31.94
CA GLY A 654 -35.70 -8.14 -33.18
C GLY A 654 -36.41 -8.78 -34.36
N ALA A 655 -36.23 -10.10 -34.56
CA ALA A 655 -36.92 -10.86 -35.60
C ALA A 655 -38.44 -10.85 -35.42
N ALA A 656 -38.94 -10.98 -34.18
CA ALA A 656 -40.36 -10.93 -33.88
C ALA A 656 -40.97 -9.53 -34.15
N LEU A 657 -40.24 -8.46 -33.83
CA LEU A 657 -40.67 -7.08 -34.11
C LEU A 657 -40.71 -6.81 -35.62
N VAL A 658 -39.71 -7.30 -36.37
CA VAL A 658 -39.72 -7.21 -37.85
C VAL A 658 -40.87 -8.02 -38.44
N ALA A 659 -41.11 -9.24 -37.96
CA ALA A 659 -42.23 -10.07 -38.39
C ALA A 659 -43.59 -9.39 -38.09
N ARG A 660 -43.73 -8.80 -36.90
CA ARG A 660 -44.92 -8.02 -36.50
C ARG A 660 -45.10 -6.79 -37.38
N PHE A 661 -44.03 -6.05 -37.67
CA PHE A 661 -44.07 -4.90 -38.57
C PHE A 661 -44.49 -5.29 -39.99
N VAL A 662 -43.95 -6.38 -40.53
CA VAL A 662 -44.34 -6.94 -41.84
C VAL A 662 -45.81 -7.38 -41.83
N TRP A 663 -46.27 -8.03 -40.75
CA TRP A 663 -47.67 -8.44 -40.60
C TRP A 663 -48.63 -7.25 -40.51
N LEU A 664 -48.29 -6.22 -39.73
CA LEU A 664 -49.07 -4.99 -39.60
C LEU A 664 -49.14 -4.23 -40.94
N ARG A 665 -48.03 -4.16 -41.70
CA ARG A 665 -48.04 -3.59 -43.06
C ARG A 665 -48.84 -4.40 -44.07
N ARG A 666 -48.94 -5.72 -43.91
CA ARG A 666 -49.81 -6.56 -44.74
C ARG A 666 -51.29 -6.34 -44.40
N LYS A 667 -51.63 -6.12 -43.12
CA LYS A 667 -52.99 -5.76 -42.71
C LYS A 667 -53.42 -4.37 -43.17
N SER A 668 -52.52 -3.37 -43.18
CA SER A 668 -52.85 -2.02 -43.66
C SER A 668 -53.09 -1.90 -45.18
N HIS A 669 -52.89 -2.99 -45.93
CA HIS A 669 -53.17 -3.06 -47.37
C HIS A 669 -54.39 -3.94 -47.73
N VAL A 670 -55.09 -4.50 -46.74
CA VAL A 670 -56.31 -5.28 -46.94
C VAL A 670 -57.32 -4.95 -45.83
N GLY A 671 -58.25 -4.02 -46.11
CA GLY A 671 -59.50 -3.86 -45.35
C GLY A 671 -59.51 -2.75 -44.32
#